data_AF-A0A6J7DRH7-F1
#
_entry.id   AF-A0A6J7DRH7-F1
#
_cell.length_a   1.000
_cell.length_b   1.000
_cell.length_c   1.000
_cell.angle_alpha   90.00
_cell.angle_beta   90.00
_cell.angle_gamma   90.00
#
_symmetry.space_group_name_H-M   'P 1'
#
loop_
_entity.id
_entity.type
_entity.pdbx_description
1 polymer ?
#
loop_
_entity_poly.entity_id
_entity_poly.type
_entity_poly.pdbx_seq_one_letter_code
_entity_poly.pdbx_strand_id
1 'polypeptide(L)'
;MSSVMETSLATDGPADVIEAAMRPFRKPSKKFRAVLVVLAIVVAAAIGAYAYQLRMGMGVAGYTDSSFWAIYIADVVAIIGVSYGGAVVSAILLLAGASWRAPLVRLAEGTALVTVLVGAAFIFPHLGRPDRLVGMVIHANVASPVFWDMIAITTYTFATLVFFLLPLVPDTATLLAEHPDELGRGRRALYRFMSRGWVGSEHQRRVLHSATVIVAIVIIPLAVSVHSVLAWAFALVSRPGWHESIWAPYFVIAALYSGVALVILVAAGFRRGYHLEAFITKRHFVRLGYIMLSLGALYFYLTFADLLPSAYVGESGPTEIVYGMLFGSVAGWFWLFLVAGTILPIVLIALPWTRNIWGIVIASVLVVIAMWIKRVIMVVETSGYDRLTNSFGDLFHFTWVSIAVTLGGMAAIALLLMLLFRTLPLLSIVDVQELADSEAGPIEASATPARGSHVRAAGVAGAVILLAAAFGAIGVTSAQPARAAVATESLPIVTVTAVEAGPLNTVTAMVTLDGLPVEGVLVNFYESTTMFAPGDNQVPLGAMSTNATGAAAITYTAAVTGPRTIKATYFPVVLGDPVVGTTEFEVTEAVSLYSPTPPRLLATAGQTLALTLFGVVAIVFIILIAQVVRVRRSCGPARRA
;
A
#
# COMPACT_ATOMS: atom_id res chain seq x y z
N MET A 1 48.11 10.59 0.56
CA MET A 1 47.03 10.97 1.51
C MET A 1 45.92 9.92 1.65
N SER A 2 45.81 8.89 0.80
CA SER A 2 44.83 7.80 0.98
C SER A 2 45.15 6.89 2.18
N SER A 3 46.38 6.37 2.25
CA SER A 3 46.81 5.35 3.23
C SER A 3 46.77 5.75 4.71
N VAL A 4 46.68 7.05 5.01
CA VAL A 4 46.63 7.56 6.40
C VAL A 4 45.20 7.56 6.97
N MET A 5 44.18 7.30 6.14
CA MET A 5 42.79 7.16 6.60
C MET A 5 42.33 5.70 6.75
N GLU A 6 43.04 4.73 6.20
CA GLU A 6 42.75 3.29 6.41
C GLU A 6 43.15 2.86 7.83
N THR A 7 44.14 3.53 8.44
CA THR A 7 44.60 3.28 9.81
C THR A 7 43.55 3.59 10.90
N SER A 8 42.48 4.34 10.58
CA SER A 8 41.47 4.79 11.56
C SER A 8 40.48 3.70 12.00
N LEU A 9 40.48 2.52 11.38
CA LEU A 9 39.76 1.34 11.86
C LEU A 9 40.67 0.33 12.57
N ALA A 10 42.00 0.56 12.55
CA ALA A 10 42.99 -0.28 13.22
C ALA A 10 43.33 0.20 14.65
N THR A 11 42.75 1.32 15.12
CA THR A 11 42.95 1.88 16.46
C THR A 11 41.83 1.55 17.44
N ASP A 12 40.61 1.36 16.96
CA ASP A 12 39.39 1.16 17.75
C ASP A 12 39.05 -0.33 17.68
N GLY A 13 39.28 -1.07 18.78
CA GLY A 13 39.35 -2.53 18.76
C GLY A 13 37.98 -3.24 18.90
N PRO A 14 37.96 -4.59 18.93
CA PRO A 14 36.74 -5.37 19.15
C PRO A 14 35.98 -5.00 20.44
N ALA A 15 36.68 -4.47 21.44
CA ALA A 15 36.10 -3.95 22.70
C ALA A 15 35.29 -2.67 22.49
N ASP A 16 35.72 -1.77 21.59
CA ASP A 16 35.04 -0.49 21.34
C ASP A 16 33.68 -0.68 20.66
N VAL A 17 33.52 -1.76 19.87
CA VAL A 17 32.23 -2.18 19.28
C VAL A 17 31.23 -2.55 20.39
N ILE A 18 31.68 -3.30 21.39
CA ILE A 18 30.86 -3.80 22.50
C ILE A 18 30.49 -2.65 23.45
N GLU A 19 31.47 -1.83 23.83
CA GLU A 19 31.27 -0.59 24.58
C GLU A 19 30.30 0.36 23.85
N ALA A 20 30.41 0.51 22.52
CA ALA A 20 29.45 1.28 21.72
C ALA A 20 28.04 0.68 21.70
N ALA A 21 27.93 -0.64 21.59
CA ALA A 21 26.65 -1.36 21.68
C ALA A 21 26.01 -1.27 23.07
N MET A 22 26.80 -1.05 24.14
CA MET A 22 26.32 -0.87 25.51
C MET A 22 25.77 0.54 25.82
N ARG A 23 26.17 1.57 25.05
CA ARG A 23 25.77 2.98 25.28
C ARG A 23 24.25 3.19 25.44
N PRO A 24 23.34 2.54 24.66
CA PRO A 24 21.91 2.70 24.85
C PRO A 24 21.34 2.14 26.15
N PHE A 25 22.06 1.28 26.87
CA PHE A 25 21.55 0.66 28.11
C PHE A 25 21.83 1.49 29.36
N ARG A 26 22.78 2.43 29.30
CA ARG A 26 23.17 3.35 30.38
C ARG A 26 22.10 4.41 30.71
N LYS A 27 22.39 5.38 31.58
CA LYS A 27 21.41 6.39 32.03
C LYS A 27 21.08 7.38 30.91
N PRO A 28 19.80 7.56 30.51
CA PRO A 28 19.45 8.41 29.37
C PRO A 28 19.57 9.90 29.69
N SER A 29 20.10 10.66 28.73
CA SER A 29 20.30 12.11 28.82
C SER A 29 18.98 12.86 29.04
N LYS A 30 19.04 14.11 29.54
CA LYS A 30 17.86 14.98 29.65
C LYS A 30 17.19 15.19 28.28
N LYS A 31 17.99 15.36 27.21
CA LYS A 31 17.51 15.52 25.83
C LYS A 31 16.78 14.28 25.32
N PHE A 32 17.33 13.07 25.51
CA PHE A 32 16.69 11.80 25.13
C PHE A 32 15.31 11.65 25.80
N ARG A 33 15.23 11.94 27.10
CA ARG A 33 13.96 11.86 27.86
C ARG A 33 12.94 12.89 27.38
N ALA A 34 13.36 14.12 27.08
CA ALA A 34 12.46 15.14 26.52
C ALA A 34 11.87 14.71 25.16
N VAL A 35 12.70 14.23 24.24
CA VAL A 35 12.25 13.73 22.93
C VAL A 35 11.29 12.54 23.10
N LEU A 36 11.62 11.57 23.95
CA LEU A 36 10.77 10.40 24.21
C LEU A 36 9.40 10.79 24.79
N VAL A 37 9.35 11.78 25.70
CA VAL A 37 8.09 12.28 26.27
C VAL A 37 7.27 13.03 25.22
N VAL A 38 7.88 13.89 24.39
CA VAL A 38 7.18 14.61 23.31
C VAL A 38 6.58 13.61 22.31
N LEU A 39 7.35 12.61 21.86
CA LEU A 39 6.86 11.57 20.95
C LEU A 39 5.72 10.75 21.59
N ALA A 40 5.83 10.40 22.87
CA ALA A 40 4.77 9.69 23.60
C ALA A 40 3.48 10.53 23.73
N ILE A 41 3.58 11.85 23.89
CA ILE A 41 2.42 12.76 23.91
C ILE A 41 1.74 12.80 22.53
N VAL A 42 2.51 12.89 21.43
CA VAL A 42 1.94 12.88 20.07
C VAL A 42 1.25 11.55 19.77
N VAL A 43 1.85 10.41 20.15
CA VAL A 43 1.21 9.09 20.02
C VAL A 43 -0.04 8.96 20.88
N ALA A 44 -0.04 9.49 22.12
CA ALA A 44 -1.22 9.49 22.98
C ALA A 44 -2.36 10.36 22.42
N ALA A 45 -2.05 11.53 21.85
CA ALA A 45 -3.02 12.39 21.19
C ALA A 45 -3.65 11.71 19.97
N ALA A 46 -2.85 10.97 19.18
CA ALA A 46 -3.32 10.19 18.05
C ALA A 46 -4.25 9.03 18.45
N ILE A 47 -3.94 8.33 19.54
CA ILE A 47 -4.82 7.30 20.12
C ILE A 47 -6.12 7.94 20.60
N GLY A 48 -6.08 9.14 21.19
CA GLY A 48 -7.26 9.92 21.54
C GLY A 48 -8.12 10.33 20.34
N ALA A 49 -7.49 10.79 19.26
CA ALA A 49 -8.15 11.15 18.00
C ALA A 49 -8.84 9.94 17.35
N TYR A 50 -8.16 8.79 17.28
CA TYR A 50 -8.75 7.54 16.81
C TYR A 50 -9.89 7.05 17.72
N ALA A 51 -9.76 7.14 19.05
CA ALA A 51 -10.83 6.79 19.99
C ALA A 51 -12.05 7.72 19.89
N TYR A 52 -11.88 8.97 19.44
CA TYR A 52 -12.96 9.87 19.07
C TYR A 52 -13.61 9.47 17.73
N GLN A 53 -12.81 9.19 16.70
CA GLN A 53 -13.27 8.70 15.39
C GLN A 53 -14.12 7.42 15.52
N LEU A 54 -13.70 6.46 16.35
CA LEU A 54 -14.45 5.23 16.61
C LEU A 54 -15.85 5.45 17.22
N ARG A 55 -16.12 6.62 17.80
CA ARG A 55 -17.43 6.98 18.37
C ARG A 55 -18.27 7.84 17.42
N MET A 56 -17.63 8.66 16.59
CA MET A 56 -18.28 9.64 15.71
C MET A 56 -18.35 9.19 14.24
N GLY A 57 -17.72 8.08 13.87
CA GLY A 57 -17.67 7.57 12.49
C GLY A 57 -16.52 8.16 11.66
N MET A 58 -16.36 7.68 10.42
CA MET A 58 -15.24 8.07 9.54
C MET A 58 -15.27 9.55 9.13
N GLY A 59 -16.45 10.18 9.08
CA GLY A 59 -16.60 11.57 8.62
C GLY A 59 -15.77 12.59 9.41
N VAL A 60 -15.54 12.38 10.72
CA VAL A 60 -14.70 13.31 11.52
C VAL A 60 -13.21 13.26 11.13
N ALA A 61 -12.76 12.25 10.39
CA ALA A 61 -11.43 12.19 9.80
C ALA A 61 -11.34 12.92 8.44
N GLY A 62 -12.44 13.43 7.90
CA GLY A 62 -12.49 14.16 6.63
C GLY A 62 -12.80 13.30 5.39
N TYR A 63 -13.25 12.06 5.60
CA TYR A 63 -13.65 11.14 4.55
C TYR A 63 -15.04 11.49 4.01
N THR A 64 -15.21 11.37 2.69
CA THR A 64 -16.45 11.60 1.95
C THR A 64 -16.83 10.35 1.15
N ASP A 65 -18.08 10.28 0.65
CA ASP A 65 -18.55 9.11 -0.11
C ASP A 65 -17.84 8.95 -1.47
N SER A 66 -17.33 10.04 -2.05
CA SER A 66 -16.45 10.00 -3.23
C SER A 66 -15.03 9.52 -2.83
N SER A 67 -14.41 10.17 -1.84
CA SER A 67 -13.06 9.86 -1.35
C SER A 67 -13.05 8.79 -0.25
N PHE A 68 -13.71 7.65 -0.52
CA PHE A 68 -13.81 6.50 0.41
C PHE A 68 -12.44 5.95 0.85
N TRP A 69 -11.41 6.11 0.02
CA TRP A 69 -10.00 5.91 0.37
C TRP A 69 -9.27 7.25 0.32
N ALA A 70 -8.54 7.57 1.40
CA ALA A 70 -7.84 8.83 1.56
C ALA A 70 -6.58 8.64 2.42
N ILE A 71 -6.25 9.63 3.25
CA ILE A 71 -4.99 9.75 4.00
C ILE A 71 -4.52 8.46 4.72
N TYR A 72 -5.38 7.69 5.38
CA TYR A 72 -4.91 6.50 6.10
C TYR A 72 -4.45 5.37 5.16
N ILE A 73 -5.03 5.27 3.96
CA ILE A 73 -4.54 4.33 2.93
C ILE A 73 -3.23 4.85 2.31
N ALA A 74 -3.09 6.17 2.14
CA ALA A 74 -1.81 6.76 1.77
C ALA A 74 -0.72 6.50 2.83
N ASP A 75 -1.07 6.56 4.12
CA ASP A 75 -0.19 6.24 5.25
C ASP A 75 0.21 4.75 5.27
N VAL A 76 -0.74 3.81 5.08
CA VAL A 76 -0.43 2.37 4.93
C VAL A 76 0.60 2.18 3.81
N VAL A 77 0.35 2.71 2.61
CA VAL A 77 1.23 2.54 1.45
C VAL A 77 2.60 3.20 1.66
N ALA A 78 2.65 4.39 2.27
CA ALA A 78 3.90 5.10 2.53
C ALA A 78 4.74 4.42 3.62
N ILE A 79 4.12 4.01 4.73
CA ILE A 79 4.80 3.50 5.92
C ILE A 79 5.23 2.03 5.73
N ILE A 80 4.42 1.21 5.05
CA ILE A 80 4.90 -0.11 4.59
C ILE A 80 5.99 0.08 3.54
N GLY A 81 5.86 1.05 2.64
CA GLY A 81 6.88 1.43 1.65
C GLY A 81 8.27 1.62 2.24
N VAL A 82 8.40 2.47 3.26
CA VAL A 82 9.72 2.78 3.87
C VAL A 82 10.36 1.61 4.63
N SER A 83 9.65 0.51 4.90
CA SER A 83 10.26 -0.67 5.52
C SER A 83 11.32 -1.35 4.64
N TYR A 84 11.28 -1.09 3.33
CA TYR A 84 12.06 -1.79 2.31
C TYR A 84 13.55 -1.46 2.35
N GLY A 85 13.94 -0.38 3.05
CA GLY A 85 15.34 -0.08 3.32
C GLY A 85 16.06 -1.19 4.08
N GLY A 86 15.36 -1.93 4.96
CA GLY A 86 15.92 -3.11 5.63
C GLY A 86 16.16 -4.28 4.68
N ALA A 87 15.24 -4.53 3.74
CA ALA A 87 15.43 -5.55 2.71
C ALA A 87 16.63 -5.21 1.80
N VAL A 88 16.80 -3.94 1.42
CA VAL A 88 17.98 -3.48 0.67
C VAL A 88 19.27 -3.69 1.46
N VAL A 89 19.36 -3.10 2.65
CA VAL A 89 20.64 -3.01 3.40
C VAL A 89 21.04 -4.33 4.06
N SER A 90 20.08 -5.17 4.43
CA SER A 90 20.37 -6.41 5.17
C SER A 90 20.26 -7.67 4.32
N ALA A 91 19.40 -7.71 3.28
CA ALA A 91 19.29 -8.86 2.38
C ALA A 91 19.98 -8.65 1.02
N ILE A 92 19.65 -7.59 0.27
CA ILE A 92 20.23 -7.38 -1.07
C ILE A 92 21.74 -7.13 -0.98
N LEU A 93 22.19 -6.26 -0.06
CA LEU A 93 23.62 -6.03 0.16
C LEU A 93 24.35 -7.25 0.74
N LEU A 94 23.68 -8.16 1.48
CA LEU A 94 24.27 -9.43 1.91
C LEU A 94 24.57 -10.32 0.72
N LEU A 95 23.59 -10.54 -0.18
CA LEU A 95 23.78 -11.36 -1.37
C LEU A 95 24.73 -10.73 -2.40
N ALA A 96 24.88 -9.40 -2.39
CA ALA A 96 25.86 -8.67 -3.19
C ALA A 96 27.30 -8.67 -2.59
N GLY A 97 27.54 -9.38 -1.48
CA GLY A 97 28.87 -9.44 -0.82
C GLY A 97 29.35 -8.11 -0.23
N ALA A 98 28.45 -7.17 0.02
CA ALA A 98 28.77 -5.80 0.42
C ALA A 98 29.04 -5.69 1.93
N SER A 99 30.21 -6.17 2.37
CA SER A 99 30.66 -6.22 3.78
C SER A 99 30.43 -4.92 4.58
N TRP A 100 30.64 -3.77 3.95
CA TRP A 100 30.41 -2.44 4.51
C TRP A 100 28.99 -2.16 5.03
N ARG A 101 28.01 -3.03 4.73
CA ARG A 101 26.68 -2.97 5.35
C ARG A 101 26.72 -3.15 6.88
N ALA A 102 27.73 -3.83 7.43
CA ALA A 102 27.75 -4.33 8.82
C ALA A 102 27.31 -3.32 9.91
N PRO A 103 27.83 -2.07 9.96
CA PRO A 103 27.40 -1.10 10.98
C PRO A 103 25.95 -0.59 10.84
N LEU A 104 25.28 -0.90 9.71
CA LEU A 104 23.93 -0.46 9.37
C LEU A 104 22.87 -1.56 9.52
N VAL A 105 23.25 -2.84 9.41
CA VAL A 105 22.34 -4.01 9.34
C VAL A 105 21.25 -3.95 10.40
N ARG A 106 21.67 -3.83 11.67
CA ARG A 106 20.79 -3.84 12.84
C ARG A 106 19.84 -2.63 12.89
N LEU A 107 20.30 -1.46 12.47
CA LEU A 107 19.47 -0.24 12.34
C LEU A 107 18.44 -0.39 11.21
N ALA A 108 18.84 -0.97 10.07
CA ALA A 108 17.98 -1.13 8.90
C ALA A 108 16.89 -2.20 9.11
N GLU A 109 17.23 -3.34 9.73
CA GLU A 109 16.27 -4.38 10.14
C GLU A 109 15.27 -3.86 11.18
N GLY A 110 15.75 -3.16 12.22
CA GLY A 110 14.88 -2.56 13.23
C GLY A 110 13.96 -1.49 12.63
N THR A 111 14.46 -0.71 11.65
CA THR A 111 13.65 0.24 10.87
C THR A 111 12.54 -0.51 10.12
N ALA A 112 12.86 -1.58 9.40
CA ALA A 112 11.89 -2.39 8.68
C ALA A 112 10.82 -2.99 9.60
N LEU A 113 11.25 -3.59 10.73
CA LEU A 113 10.34 -4.21 11.69
C LEU A 113 9.40 -3.19 12.34
N VAL A 114 9.89 -2.02 12.74
CA VAL A 114 9.03 -0.98 13.32
C VAL A 114 8.08 -0.41 12.28
N THR A 115 8.56 -0.11 11.08
CA THR A 115 7.72 0.52 10.03
C THR A 115 6.65 -0.42 9.49
N VAL A 116 6.94 -1.71 9.26
CA VAL A 116 5.89 -2.67 8.85
C VAL A 116 4.82 -2.83 9.94
N LEU A 117 5.20 -2.83 11.23
CA LEU A 117 4.25 -2.91 12.35
C LEU A 117 3.39 -1.64 12.47
N VAL A 118 3.96 -0.44 12.29
CA VAL A 118 3.18 0.81 12.28
C VAL A 118 2.28 0.88 11.04
N GLY A 119 2.78 0.50 9.86
CA GLY A 119 2.01 0.48 8.61
C GLY A 119 0.81 -0.47 8.68
N ALA A 120 1.00 -1.67 9.24
CA ALA A 120 -0.10 -2.59 9.53
C ALA A 120 -1.10 -2.02 10.57
N ALA A 121 -0.64 -1.19 11.51
CA ALA A 121 -1.51 -0.54 12.49
C ALA A 121 -2.42 0.55 11.87
N PHE A 122 -2.02 1.19 10.76
CA PHE A 122 -2.88 2.16 10.05
C PHE A 122 -4.11 1.54 9.38
N ILE A 123 -4.14 0.22 9.20
CA ILE A 123 -5.34 -0.48 8.73
C ILE A 123 -6.51 -0.29 9.72
N PHE A 124 -6.23 -0.21 11.03
CA PHE A 124 -7.29 -0.12 12.05
C PHE A 124 -8.04 1.24 12.01
N PRO A 125 -7.38 2.43 12.00
CA PRO A 125 -8.05 3.72 11.76
C PRO A 125 -8.82 3.85 10.44
N HIS A 126 -8.51 3.03 9.43
CA HIS A 126 -9.24 3.03 8.17
C HIS A 126 -10.54 2.20 8.21
N LEU A 127 -10.68 1.28 9.15
CA LEU A 127 -11.88 0.45 9.27
C LEU A 127 -12.99 1.19 10.04
N GLY A 128 -14.15 1.39 9.40
CA GLY A 128 -15.35 1.87 10.08
C GLY A 128 -15.95 0.89 11.12
N ARG A 129 -15.54 -0.39 11.08
CA ARG A 129 -15.93 -1.45 12.04
C ARG A 129 -14.77 -2.43 12.32
N PRO A 130 -13.75 -2.02 13.08
CA PRO A 130 -12.60 -2.88 13.39
C PRO A 130 -12.99 -4.02 14.34
N ASP A 131 -14.13 -3.92 15.03
CA ASP A 131 -14.74 -5.01 15.80
C ASP A 131 -15.03 -6.26 14.96
N ARG A 132 -15.21 -6.09 13.64
CA ARG A 132 -15.50 -7.17 12.69
C ARG A 132 -14.28 -7.75 11.97
N LEU A 133 -13.06 -7.30 12.28
CA LEU A 133 -11.84 -7.68 11.55
C LEU A 133 -11.63 -9.21 11.49
N VAL A 134 -11.96 -9.94 12.57
CA VAL A 134 -11.91 -11.42 12.62
C VAL A 134 -12.76 -12.07 11.51
N GLY A 135 -13.82 -11.40 11.06
CA GLY A 135 -14.65 -11.82 9.93
C GLY A 135 -13.88 -11.93 8.60
N MET A 136 -12.80 -11.16 8.41
CA MET A 136 -11.94 -11.28 7.22
C MET A 136 -11.17 -12.61 7.16
N VAL A 137 -10.98 -13.27 8.31
CA VAL A 137 -10.32 -14.57 8.42
C VAL A 137 -11.36 -15.71 8.37
N ILE A 138 -12.48 -15.58 9.08
CA ILE A 138 -13.53 -16.61 9.14
C ILE A 138 -14.32 -16.71 7.83
N HIS A 139 -14.67 -15.57 7.24
CA HIS A 139 -15.48 -15.47 6.01
C HIS A 139 -14.62 -14.94 4.84
N ALA A 140 -13.44 -15.55 4.68
CA ALA A 140 -12.40 -15.13 3.75
C ALA A 140 -12.86 -15.12 2.27
N ASN A 141 -13.03 -13.92 1.69
CA ASN A 141 -13.20 -13.78 0.25
C ASN A 141 -11.82 -13.81 -0.45
N VAL A 142 -11.43 -15.00 -0.91
CA VAL A 142 -10.13 -15.25 -1.57
C VAL A 142 -9.95 -14.56 -2.92
N ALA A 143 -10.97 -13.89 -3.45
CA ALA A 143 -10.90 -13.04 -4.65
C ALA A 143 -10.76 -11.54 -4.33
N SER A 144 -10.66 -11.16 -3.05
CA SER A 144 -10.45 -9.78 -2.62
C SER A 144 -8.96 -9.42 -2.53
N PRO A 145 -8.46 -8.38 -3.23
CA PRO A 145 -7.07 -7.94 -3.11
C PRO A 145 -6.68 -7.50 -1.70
N VAL A 146 -7.62 -6.91 -0.94
CA VAL A 146 -7.41 -6.50 0.47
C VAL A 146 -7.16 -7.71 1.38
N PHE A 147 -7.74 -8.87 1.05
CA PHE A 147 -7.49 -10.12 1.76
C PHE A 147 -6.11 -10.71 1.40
N TRP A 148 -5.66 -10.56 0.14
CA TRP A 148 -4.28 -10.90 -0.24
C TRP A 148 -3.25 -9.98 0.43
N ASP A 149 -3.54 -8.68 0.54
CA ASP A 149 -2.68 -7.71 1.21
C ASP A 149 -2.50 -8.05 2.71
N MET A 150 -3.59 -8.39 3.40
CA MET A 150 -3.55 -8.92 4.77
C MET A 150 -2.60 -10.12 4.92
N ILE A 151 -2.64 -11.08 3.98
CA ILE A 151 -1.74 -12.25 3.97
C ILE A 151 -0.29 -11.81 3.70
N ALA A 152 -0.08 -10.95 2.70
CA ALA A 152 1.23 -10.47 2.29
C ALA A 152 1.94 -9.72 3.43
N ILE A 153 1.27 -8.73 4.02
CA ILE A 153 1.76 -7.94 5.16
C ILE A 153 2.05 -8.84 6.37
N THR A 154 1.18 -9.81 6.68
CA THR A 154 1.39 -10.75 7.80
C THR A 154 2.63 -11.62 7.56
N THR A 155 2.77 -12.17 6.35
CA THR A 155 3.91 -13.03 5.97
C THR A 155 5.22 -12.24 5.97
N TYR A 156 5.21 -11.01 5.46
CA TYR A 156 6.36 -10.12 5.43
C TYR A 156 6.75 -9.59 6.81
N THR A 157 5.78 -9.30 7.68
CA THR A 157 6.03 -8.96 9.09
C THR A 157 6.71 -10.12 9.81
N PHE A 158 6.24 -11.36 9.62
CA PHE A 158 6.85 -12.55 10.22
C PHE A 158 8.25 -12.82 9.66
N ALA A 159 8.46 -12.69 8.34
CA ALA A 159 9.77 -12.82 7.72
C ALA A 159 10.77 -11.78 8.24
N THR A 160 10.35 -10.51 8.34
CA THR A 160 11.16 -9.40 8.86
C THR A 160 11.50 -9.60 10.33
N LEU A 161 10.55 -10.07 11.15
CA LEU A 161 10.77 -10.41 12.55
C LEU A 161 11.79 -11.55 12.70
N VAL A 162 11.67 -12.63 11.91
CA VAL A 162 12.65 -13.73 11.92
C VAL A 162 14.04 -13.25 11.47
N PHE A 163 14.10 -12.41 10.43
CA PHE A 163 15.34 -11.88 9.89
C PHE A 163 16.08 -11.00 10.90
N PHE A 164 15.37 -10.12 11.62
CA PHE A 164 15.92 -9.32 12.72
C PHE A 164 16.38 -10.18 13.92
N LEU A 165 15.56 -11.15 14.34
CA LEU A 165 15.83 -11.95 15.54
C LEU A 165 16.98 -12.96 15.39
N LEU A 166 17.28 -13.44 14.18
CA LEU A 166 18.32 -14.46 13.98
C LEU A 166 19.74 -13.93 14.31
N PRO A 167 20.24 -12.83 13.71
CA PRO A 167 21.55 -12.27 14.07
C PRO A 167 21.61 -11.68 15.50
N LEU A 168 20.47 -11.52 16.17
CA LEU A 168 20.39 -11.05 17.56
C LEU A 168 20.77 -12.12 18.61
N VAL A 169 20.78 -13.40 18.22
CA VAL A 169 21.17 -14.52 19.09
C VAL A 169 22.63 -14.41 19.59
N PRO A 170 23.66 -14.19 18.73
CA PRO A 170 25.03 -13.99 19.19
C PRO A 170 25.23 -12.67 19.94
N ASP A 171 24.70 -11.54 19.46
CA ASP A 171 24.90 -10.24 20.14
C ASP A 171 24.40 -10.28 21.60
N THR A 172 23.23 -10.91 21.83
CA THR A 172 22.67 -11.10 23.18
C THR A 172 23.35 -12.21 23.99
N ALA A 173 24.26 -12.99 23.38
CA ALA A 173 25.18 -13.88 24.09
C ALA A 173 26.40 -13.07 24.59
N THR A 174 27.06 -12.34 23.69
CA THR A 174 28.25 -11.52 23.98
C THR A 174 27.99 -10.51 25.09
N LEU A 175 26.92 -9.70 24.96
CA LEU A 175 26.57 -8.71 25.98
C LEU A 175 26.18 -9.33 27.34
N LEU A 176 25.64 -10.56 27.34
CA LEU A 176 25.28 -11.29 28.55
C LEU A 176 26.51 -11.91 29.25
N ALA A 177 27.58 -12.19 28.50
CA ALA A 177 28.84 -12.68 29.02
C ALA A 177 29.70 -11.54 29.60
N GLU A 178 29.81 -10.42 28.87
CA GLU A 178 30.76 -9.35 29.19
C GLU A 178 30.19 -8.26 30.11
N HIS A 179 28.92 -7.85 29.92
CA HIS A 179 28.29 -6.80 30.73
C HIS A 179 27.01 -7.26 31.48
N PRO A 180 27.02 -8.42 32.19
CA PRO A 180 25.83 -9.02 32.79
C PRO A 180 25.07 -8.13 33.80
N ASP A 181 25.76 -7.20 34.43
CA ASP A 181 25.20 -6.38 35.53
C ASP A 181 24.72 -4.99 35.06
N GLU A 182 25.28 -4.42 33.99
CA GLU A 182 24.78 -3.19 33.35
C GLU A 182 23.42 -3.40 32.66
N LEU A 183 23.14 -4.61 32.17
CA LEU A 183 21.90 -4.94 31.46
C LEU A 183 20.64 -4.81 32.34
N GLY A 184 20.75 -5.12 33.63
CA GLY A 184 19.64 -5.16 34.59
C GLY A 184 18.74 -6.40 34.47
N ARG A 185 17.98 -6.69 35.54
CA ARG A 185 17.25 -7.98 35.73
C ARG A 185 16.38 -8.39 34.53
N GLY A 186 15.59 -7.47 33.98
CA GLY A 186 14.68 -7.75 32.86
C GLY A 186 15.39 -8.09 31.55
N ARG A 187 16.38 -7.27 31.13
CA ARG A 187 17.17 -7.58 29.92
C ARG A 187 17.98 -8.85 30.09
N ARG A 188 18.57 -9.09 31.27
CA ARG A 188 19.33 -10.31 31.57
C ARG A 188 18.47 -11.58 31.45
N ALA A 189 17.18 -11.51 31.77
CA ALA A 189 16.24 -12.61 31.54
C ALA A 189 15.90 -12.80 30.05
N LEU A 190 15.60 -11.71 29.32
CA LEU A 190 15.32 -11.73 27.88
C LEU A 190 16.52 -12.27 27.08
N TYR A 191 17.73 -11.77 27.35
CA TYR A 191 18.94 -12.14 26.62
C TYR A 191 19.26 -13.62 26.88
N ARG A 192 19.20 -14.07 28.16
CA ARG A 192 19.35 -15.49 28.51
C ARG A 192 18.33 -16.40 27.83
N PHE A 193 17.12 -15.91 27.52
CA PHE A 193 16.14 -16.66 26.74
C PHE A 193 16.52 -16.70 25.25
N MET A 194 16.94 -15.58 24.66
CA MET A 194 17.35 -15.48 23.27
C MET A 194 18.62 -16.31 23.00
N SER A 195 19.74 -15.99 23.66
CA SER A 195 21.04 -16.65 23.52
C SER A 195 21.15 -18.03 24.21
N ARG A 196 20.04 -18.62 24.68
CA ARG A 196 20.05 -19.89 25.43
C ARG A 196 20.73 -21.04 24.65
N GLY A 197 21.93 -21.41 25.10
CA GLY A 197 22.74 -22.48 24.52
C GLY A 197 23.65 -22.05 23.35
N TRP A 198 23.72 -20.75 23.06
CA TRP A 198 24.75 -20.20 22.20
C TRP A 198 26.10 -20.20 22.93
N VAL A 199 27.13 -20.74 22.27
CA VAL A 199 28.52 -20.80 22.74
C VAL A 199 29.47 -20.21 21.68
N GLY A 200 28.97 -19.90 20.47
CA GLY A 200 29.75 -19.26 19.40
C GLY A 200 30.63 -20.20 18.59
N SER A 201 30.43 -21.52 18.70
CA SER A 201 31.21 -22.53 17.98
C SER A 201 31.03 -22.43 16.45
N GLU A 202 32.01 -22.89 15.68
CA GLU A 202 31.96 -22.83 14.22
C GLU A 202 30.71 -23.48 13.61
N HIS A 203 30.18 -24.54 14.24
CA HIS A 203 28.94 -25.18 13.80
C HIS A 203 27.75 -24.25 14.00
N GLN A 204 27.65 -23.59 15.16
CA GLN A 204 26.61 -22.60 15.44
C GLN A 204 26.72 -21.39 14.50
N ARG A 205 27.93 -20.86 14.27
CA ARG A 205 28.17 -19.77 13.30
C ARG A 205 27.77 -20.16 11.88
N ARG A 206 28.24 -21.32 11.37
CA ARG A 206 27.89 -21.82 10.02
C ARG A 206 26.40 -22.07 9.85
N VAL A 207 25.71 -22.58 10.87
CA VAL A 207 24.26 -22.78 10.86
C VAL A 207 23.51 -21.45 10.87
N LEU A 208 23.93 -20.48 11.68
CA LEU A 208 23.32 -19.14 11.72
C LEU A 208 23.52 -18.39 10.40
N HIS A 209 24.74 -18.34 9.87
CA HIS A 209 25.02 -17.71 8.58
C HIS A 209 24.17 -18.34 7.45
N SER A 210 24.11 -19.68 7.40
CA SER A 210 23.26 -20.39 6.44
C SER A 210 21.78 -20.05 6.60
N ALA A 211 21.28 -19.93 7.82
CA ALA A 211 19.90 -19.54 8.11
C ALA A 211 19.63 -18.10 7.65
N THR A 212 20.49 -17.14 7.99
CA THR A 212 20.37 -15.72 7.59
C THR A 212 20.37 -15.57 6.07
N VAL A 213 21.26 -16.28 5.35
CA VAL A 213 21.29 -16.26 3.87
C VAL A 213 20.00 -16.86 3.27
N ILE A 214 19.47 -17.95 3.83
CA ILE A 214 18.18 -18.52 3.38
C ILE A 214 17.03 -17.54 3.60
N VAL A 215 16.97 -16.86 4.75
CA VAL A 215 15.94 -15.85 5.03
C VAL A 215 16.10 -14.63 4.11
N ALA A 216 17.33 -14.21 3.80
CA ALA A 216 17.60 -13.14 2.83
C ALA A 216 17.12 -13.50 1.40
N ILE A 217 17.29 -14.75 0.97
CA ILE A 217 16.78 -15.25 -0.31
C ILE A 217 15.24 -15.27 -0.33
N VAL A 218 14.59 -15.59 0.79
CA VAL A 218 13.12 -15.61 0.91
C VAL A 218 12.52 -14.20 1.01
N ILE A 219 13.16 -13.27 1.72
CA ILE A 219 12.58 -11.94 1.98
C ILE A 219 12.58 -11.03 0.74
N ILE A 220 13.50 -11.23 -0.22
CA ILE A 220 13.58 -10.39 -1.43
C ILE A 220 12.38 -10.60 -2.38
N PRO A 221 12.01 -11.84 -2.80
CA PRO A 221 10.78 -12.06 -3.59
C PRO A 221 9.50 -11.73 -2.82
N LEU A 222 9.48 -12.00 -1.51
CA LEU A 222 8.35 -11.67 -0.64
C LEU A 222 8.12 -10.16 -0.58
N ALA A 223 9.19 -9.37 -0.47
CA ALA A 223 9.16 -7.92 -0.54
C ALA A 223 8.57 -7.43 -1.90
N VAL A 224 9.11 -7.90 -3.03
CA VAL A 224 8.58 -7.56 -4.36
C VAL A 224 7.09 -7.93 -4.49
N SER A 225 6.68 -9.08 -3.94
CA SER A 225 5.30 -9.55 -3.93
C SER A 225 4.35 -8.63 -3.16
N VAL A 226 4.69 -8.25 -1.91
CA VAL A 226 3.80 -7.44 -1.05
C VAL A 226 3.45 -6.09 -1.70
N HIS A 227 4.43 -5.37 -2.25
CA HIS A 227 4.12 -4.12 -2.95
C HIS A 227 3.44 -4.31 -4.31
N SER A 228 3.60 -5.46 -4.95
CA SER A 228 2.80 -5.81 -6.14
C SER A 228 1.33 -6.06 -5.78
N VAL A 229 1.07 -6.80 -4.70
CA VAL A 229 -0.29 -7.07 -4.17
C VAL A 229 -0.96 -5.77 -3.71
N LEU A 230 -0.25 -4.93 -2.97
CA LEU A 230 -0.76 -3.62 -2.53
C LEU A 230 -1.03 -2.68 -3.72
N ALA A 231 -0.22 -2.75 -4.79
CA ALA A 231 -0.50 -2.02 -6.03
C ALA A 231 -1.75 -2.56 -6.76
N TRP A 232 -1.92 -3.88 -6.81
CA TRP A 232 -3.11 -4.52 -7.39
C TRP A 232 -4.39 -4.23 -6.58
N ALA A 233 -4.29 -3.92 -5.29
CA ALA A 233 -5.43 -3.46 -4.50
C ALA A 233 -6.02 -2.14 -5.00
N PHE A 234 -5.21 -1.30 -5.67
CA PHE A 234 -5.70 -0.15 -6.43
C PHE A 234 -6.06 -0.54 -7.87
N ALA A 235 -5.15 -1.20 -8.60
CA ALA A 235 -5.36 -1.46 -10.03
C ALA A 235 -6.54 -2.40 -10.37
N LEU A 236 -7.02 -3.19 -9.41
CA LEU A 236 -8.24 -4.00 -9.56
C LEU A 236 -9.53 -3.24 -9.14
N VAL A 237 -9.41 -2.08 -8.51
CA VAL A 237 -10.49 -1.10 -8.37
C VAL A 237 -10.41 -0.18 -9.59
N SER A 238 -11.37 -0.29 -10.51
CA SER A 238 -11.27 0.24 -11.87
C SER A 238 -11.29 1.78 -12.03
N ARG A 239 -10.91 2.56 -11.02
CA ARG A 239 -10.84 4.04 -11.10
C ARG A 239 -9.85 4.47 -12.21
N PRO A 240 -10.18 5.52 -12.98
CA PRO A 240 -9.25 6.16 -13.91
C PRO A 240 -7.94 6.54 -13.21
N GLY A 241 -6.78 6.25 -13.80
CA GLY A 241 -5.48 6.54 -13.15
C GLY A 241 -5.09 5.62 -11.99
N TRP A 242 -5.88 4.59 -11.65
CA TRP A 242 -5.43 3.43 -10.85
C TRP A 242 -5.27 2.17 -11.70
N HIS A 243 -6.09 1.99 -12.74
CA HIS A 243 -6.18 0.76 -13.54
C HIS A 243 -5.02 0.56 -14.55
N GLU A 244 -3.78 0.69 -14.08
CA GLU A 244 -2.58 0.71 -14.93
C GLU A 244 -1.65 -0.48 -14.68
N SER A 245 -1.14 -1.07 -15.76
CA SER A 245 -0.34 -2.31 -15.69
C SER A 245 1.05 -2.11 -15.04
N ILE A 246 1.58 -0.90 -15.07
CA ILE A 246 2.90 -0.53 -14.54
C ILE A 246 2.94 -0.40 -13.00
N TRP A 247 1.78 -0.45 -12.34
CA TRP A 247 1.67 -0.10 -10.91
C TRP A 247 2.46 -1.02 -9.97
N ALA A 248 2.54 -2.33 -10.25
CA ALA A 248 3.31 -3.26 -9.42
C ALA A 248 4.82 -2.91 -9.38
N PRO A 249 5.57 -2.85 -10.51
CA PRO A 249 6.97 -2.41 -10.49
C PRO A 249 7.13 -0.97 -10.01
N TYR A 250 6.19 -0.06 -10.33
CA TYR A 250 6.22 1.33 -9.84
C TYR A 250 6.21 1.39 -8.30
N PHE A 251 5.32 0.66 -7.64
CA PHE A 251 5.25 0.60 -6.18
C PHE A 251 6.49 -0.03 -5.55
N VAL A 252 7.06 -1.07 -6.17
CA VAL A 252 8.27 -1.74 -5.66
C VAL A 252 9.47 -0.79 -5.71
N ILE A 253 9.72 -0.09 -6.83
CA ILE A 253 10.84 0.88 -6.92
C ILE A 253 10.59 2.07 -5.98
N ALA A 254 9.36 2.56 -5.88
CA ALA A 254 8.97 3.63 -4.94
C ALA A 254 9.28 3.28 -3.48
N ALA A 255 8.98 2.05 -3.05
CA ALA A 255 9.26 1.55 -1.70
C ALA A 255 10.76 1.40 -1.43
N LEU A 256 11.52 0.85 -2.39
CA LEU A 256 12.97 0.75 -2.28
C LEU A 256 13.61 2.15 -2.16
N TYR A 257 13.14 3.12 -2.94
CA TYR A 257 13.62 4.51 -2.92
C TYR A 257 13.35 5.20 -1.57
N SER A 258 12.10 5.18 -1.09
CA SER A 258 11.73 5.80 0.18
C SER A 258 12.33 5.06 1.39
N GLY A 259 12.48 3.74 1.31
CA GLY A 259 13.06 2.93 2.37
C GLY A 259 14.57 3.15 2.56
N VAL A 260 15.34 3.24 1.46
CA VAL A 260 16.76 3.62 1.54
C VAL A 260 16.90 5.04 2.11
N ALA A 261 16.02 5.96 1.74
CA ALA A 261 15.98 7.30 2.33
C ALA A 261 15.71 7.26 3.84
N LEU A 262 14.73 6.50 4.33
CA LEU A 262 14.47 6.39 5.76
C LEU A 262 15.65 5.77 6.52
N VAL A 263 16.30 4.73 5.97
CA VAL A 263 17.49 4.12 6.62
C VAL A 263 18.66 5.12 6.72
N ILE A 264 18.84 6.01 5.73
CA ILE A 264 19.81 7.12 5.84
C ILE A 264 19.46 8.05 7.01
N LEU A 265 18.18 8.41 7.20
CA LEU A 265 17.74 9.28 8.30
C LEU A 265 17.90 8.62 9.67
N VAL A 266 17.53 7.34 9.80
CA VAL A 266 17.73 6.57 11.04
C VAL A 266 19.21 6.42 11.34
N ALA A 267 20.05 6.10 10.35
CA ALA A 267 21.50 6.03 10.53
C ALA A 267 22.09 7.38 10.97
N ALA A 268 21.65 8.51 10.39
CA ALA A 268 22.08 9.85 10.82
C ALA A 268 21.67 10.18 12.26
N GLY A 269 20.42 9.89 12.62
CA GLY A 269 19.88 10.13 13.95
C GLY A 269 20.58 9.31 15.04
N PHE A 270 20.70 8.00 14.84
CA PHE A 270 21.36 7.11 15.80
C PHE A 270 22.86 7.35 15.89
N ARG A 271 23.53 7.65 14.77
CA ARG A 271 24.96 8.06 14.73
C ARG A 271 25.23 9.23 15.67
N ARG A 272 24.46 10.32 15.53
CA ARG A 272 24.63 11.53 16.33
C ARG A 272 24.06 11.41 17.76
N GLY A 273 23.13 10.48 17.98
CA GLY A 273 22.52 10.21 19.28
C GLY A 273 23.37 9.34 20.23
N TYR A 274 24.16 8.41 19.69
CA TYR A 274 24.98 7.45 20.45
C TYR A 274 26.49 7.53 20.17
N HIS A 275 26.92 8.57 19.47
CA HIS A 275 28.32 8.86 19.12
C HIS A 275 29.00 7.75 18.31
N LEU A 276 28.34 7.31 17.24
CA LEU A 276 28.77 6.21 16.37
C LEU A 276 29.58 6.70 15.16
N GLU A 277 30.24 7.86 15.29
CA GLU A 277 30.89 8.52 14.17
C GLU A 277 32.04 7.71 13.53
N ALA A 278 32.71 6.87 14.32
CA ALA A 278 33.76 5.93 13.90
C ALA A 278 33.19 4.79 13.03
N PHE A 279 32.17 4.07 13.52
CA PHE A 279 31.57 2.95 12.79
C PHE A 279 30.78 3.42 11.56
N ILE A 280 29.89 4.42 11.72
CA ILE A 280 29.02 4.90 10.65
C ILE A 280 29.69 6.09 9.91
N THR A 281 30.81 5.83 9.24
CA THR A 281 31.60 6.86 8.52
C THR A 281 30.85 7.47 7.31
N LYS A 282 31.39 8.57 6.75
CA LYS A 282 30.91 9.19 5.48
C LYS A 282 30.79 8.17 4.33
N ARG A 283 31.63 7.12 4.29
CA ARG A 283 31.63 6.05 3.27
C ARG A 283 30.25 5.39 3.15
N HIS A 284 29.56 5.19 4.28
CA HIS A 284 28.22 4.59 4.37
C HIS A 284 27.16 5.47 3.72
N PHE A 285 27.09 6.75 4.13
CA PHE A 285 26.15 7.72 3.55
C PHE A 285 26.33 7.87 2.04
N VAL A 286 27.58 7.98 1.56
CA VAL A 286 27.87 8.10 0.13
C VAL A 286 27.43 6.86 -0.66
N ARG A 287 27.62 5.65 -0.11
CA ARG A 287 27.20 4.39 -0.76
C ARG A 287 25.68 4.22 -0.77
N LEU A 288 24.99 4.49 0.35
CA LEU A 288 23.52 4.53 0.39
C LEU A 288 22.96 5.61 -0.55
N GLY A 289 23.64 6.76 -0.65
CA GLY A 289 23.32 7.82 -1.59
C GLY A 289 23.34 7.33 -3.04
N TYR A 290 24.37 6.61 -3.49
CA TYR A 290 24.40 6.05 -4.85
C TYR A 290 23.25 5.06 -5.11
N ILE A 291 22.86 4.24 -4.11
CA ILE A 291 21.70 3.34 -4.23
C ILE A 291 20.41 4.16 -4.38
N MET A 292 20.23 5.19 -3.54
CA MET A 292 19.09 6.11 -3.58
C MET A 292 19.03 6.89 -4.91
N LEU A 293 20.17 7.28 -5.48
CA LEU A 293 20.28 7.93 -6.78
C LEU A 293 19.79 7.03 -7.91
N SER A 294 20.26 5.79 -7.98
CA SER A 294 19.85 4.83 -9.01
C SER A 294 18.37 4.48 -8.92
N LEU A 295 17.85 4.29 -7.71
CA LEU A 295 16.43 4.04 -7.47
C LEU A 295 15.57 5.26 -7.83
N GLY A 296 16.02 6.46 -7.47
CA GLY A 296 15.34 7.72 -7.80
C GLY A 296 15.29 7.98 -9.31
N ALA A 297 16.37 7.72 -10.03
CA ALA A 297 16.42 7.87 -11.49
C ALA A 297 15.47 6.89 -12.21
N LEU A 298 15.41 5.63 -11.74
CA LEU A 298 14.45 4.65 -12.26
C LEU A 298 13.01 5.04 -11.91
N TYR A 299 12.76 5.51 -10.68
CA TYR A 299 11.44 5.95 -10.24
C TYR A 299 10.95 7.21 -10.98
N PHE A 300 11.85 8.13 -11.32
CA PHE A 300 11.58 9.28 -12.18
C PHE A 300 11.11 8.84 -13.56
N TYR A 301 11.85 7.94 -14.22
CA TYR A 301 11.43 7.34 -15.50
C TYR A 301 10.05 6.67 -15.40
N LEU A 302 9.85 5.81 -14.38
CA LEU A 302 8.58 5.10 -14.21
C LEU A 302 7.41 6.06 -13.92
N THR A 303 7.65 7.23 -13.32
CA THR A 303 6.61 8.27 -13.13
C THR A 303 6.14 8.88 -14.44
N PHE A 304 7.00 9.00 -15.46
CA PHE A 304 6.56 9.39 -16.80
C PHE A 304 5.90 8.23 -17.55
N ALA A 305 6.35 6.99 -17.34
CA ALA A 305 5.72 5.81 -17.93
C ALA A 305 4.34 5.48 -17.31
N ASP A 306 4.05 5.96 -16.11
CA ASP A 306 2.74 5.95 -15.42
C ASP A 306 1.80 7.04 -15.98
N LEU A 307 2.29 8.28 -16.14
CA LEU A 307 1.43 9.44 -16.44
C LEU A 307 1.27 9.77 -17.93
N LEU A 308 2.24 9.44 -18.78
CA LEU A 308 2.22 9.86 -20.20
C LEU A 308 1.29 9.03 -21.11
N PRO A 309 1.22 7.69 -21.05
CA PRO A 309 0.52 6.91 -22.09
C PRO A 309 -0.97 7.26 -22.23
N SER A 310 -1.71 7.22 -21.12
CA SER A 310 -3.16 7.42 -21.07
C SER A 310 -3.54 8.89 -21.35
N ALA A 311 -2.72 9.84 -20.90
CA ALA A 311 -2.87 11.26 -21.21
C ALA A 311 -2.46 11.64 -22.65
N TYR A 312 -1.53 10.91 -23.28
CA TYR A 312 -1.12 11.13 -24.67
C TYR A 312 -2.18 10.64 -25.67
N VAL A 313 -2.89 9.55 -25.33
CA VAL A 313 -4.04 9.06 -26.11
C VAL A 313 -5.31 9.87 -25.85
N GLY A 314 -5.38 10.60 -24.73
CA GLY A 314 -6.54 11.43 -24.38
C GLY A 314 -7.70 10.64 -23.79
N GLU A 315 -7.41 9.59 -23.01
CA GLU A 315 -8.45 8.78 -22.36
C GLU A 315 -9.21 9.61 -21.30
N SER A 316 -10.54 9.50 -21.28
CA SER A 316 -11.41 10.27 -20.36
C SER A 316 -11.42 9.67 -18.95
N GLY A 317 -11.11 10.51 -17.97
CA GLY A 317 -10.76 10.16 -16.59
C GLY A 317 -9.26 10.31 -16.33
N PRO A 318 -8.36 9.51 -16.96
CA PRO A 318 -6.92 9.62 -16.72
C PRO A 318 -6.34 10.97 -17.16
N THR A 319 -6.81 11.53 -18.28
CA THR A 319 -6.30 12.81 -18.81
C THR A 319 -6.65 13.98 -17.88
N GLU A 320 -7.86 13.98 -17.33
CA GLU A 320 -8.39 14.97 -16.40
C GLU A 320 -7.67 14.90 -15.05
N ILE A 321 -7.35 13.70 -14.56
CA ILE A 321 -6.52 13.49 -13.38
C ILE A 321 -5.07 13.98 -13.62
N VAL A 322 -4.47 13.69 -14.77
CA VAL A 322 -3.12 14.18 -15.13
C VAL A 322 -3.12 15.71 -15.28
N TYR A 323 -4.16 16.30 -15.86
CA TYR A 323 -4.35 17.75 -15.92
C TYR A 323 -4.49 18.35 -14.50
N GLY A 324 -5.25 17.71 -13.61
CA GLY A 324 -5.36 18.05 -12.20
C GLY A 324 -4.00 18.07 -11.48
N MET A 325 -3.17 17.06 -11.74
CA MET A 325 -1.79 16.99 -11.21
C MET A 325 -0.83 18.02 -11.82
N LEU A 326 -1.00 18.45 -13.08
CA LEU A 326 -0.08 19.40 -13.72
C LEU A 326 -0.46 20.87 -13.47
N PHE A 327 -1.76 21.18 -13.50
CA PHE A 327 -2.29 22.56 -13.55
C PHE A 327 -3.47 22.81 -12.60
N GLY A 328 -4.06 21.78 -12.00
CA GLY A 328 -5.22 21.89 -11.11
C GLY A 328 -4.90 22.17 -9.64
N SER A 329 -5.89 21.91 -8.78
CA SER A 329 -5.84 22.15 -7.32
C SER A 329 -4.66 21.47 -6.62
N VAL A 330 -4.30 20.25 -7.01
CA VAL A 330 -3.19 19.48 -6.42
C VAL A 330 -1.84 19.73 -7.08
N ALA A 331 -1.75 20.59 -8.11
CA ALA A 331 -0.52 20.82 -8.85
C ALA A 331 0.65 21.28 -7.96
N GLY A 332 0.41 22.12 -6.95
CA GLY A 332 1.44 22.51 -5.98
C GLY A 332 2.06 21.32 -5.24
N TRP A 333 1.26 20.30 -4.89
CA TRP A 333 1.74 19.07 -4.26
C TRP A 333 2.48 18.18 -5.26
N PHE A 334 2.00 18.08 -6.51
CA PHE A 334 2.66 17.31 -7.57
C PHE A 334 4.05 17.87 -7.93
N TRP A 335 4.15 19.19 -8.14
CA TRP A 335 5.44 19.84 -8.45
C TRP A 335 6.42 19.79 -7.27
N LEU A 336 5.92 19.89 -6.02
CA LEU A 336 6.71 19.66 -4.83
C LEU A 336 7.26 18.21 -4.77
N PHE A 337 6.42 17.23 -5.09
CA PHE A 337 6.83 15.82 -5.22
C PHE A 337 7.89 15.61 -6.32
N LEU A 338 7.64 16.11 -7.54
CA LEU A 338 8.49 15.84 -8.69
C LEU A 338 9.83 16.58 -8.56
N VAL A 339 9.80 17.87 -8.28
CA VAL A 339 11.00 18.72 -8.25
C VAL A 339 11.76 18.54 -6.95
N ALA A 340 11.13 18.78 -5.80
CA ALA A 340 11.84 18.73 -4.52
C ALA A 340 12.05 17.30 -4.02
N GLY A 341 11.16 16.37 -4.38
CA GLY A 341 11.19 14.97 -3.94
C GLY A 341 11.96 13.99 -4.82
N THR A 342 12.07 14.26 -6.12
CA THR A 342 12.69 13.33 -7.08
C THR A 342 13.90 13.96 -7.77
N ILE A 343 13.71 15.08 -8.48
CA ILE A 343 14.80 15.74 -9.23
C ILE A 343 15.89 16.28 -8.29
N LEU A 344 15.52 17.02 -7.23
CA LEU A 344 16.49 17.64 -6.33
C LEU A 344 17.35 16.61 -5.56
N PRO A 345 16.80 15.50 -5.00
CA PRO A 345 17.61 14.44 -4.40
C PRO A 345 18.56 13.76 -5.39
N ILE A 346 18.13 13.53 -6.64
CA ILE A 346 19.00 13.04 -7.72
C ILE A 346 20.17 14.01 -7.93
N VAL A 347 19.90 15.30 -8.10
CA VAL A 347 20.92 16.35 -8.31
C VAL A 347 21.86 16.47 -7.10
N LEU A 348 21.35 16.49 -5.87
CA LEU A 348 22.15 16.60 -4.64
C LEU A 348 23.15 15.44 -4.46
N ILE A 349 22.86 14.26 -5.01
CA ILE A 349 23.78 13.10 -4.95
C ILE A 349 24.68 13.05 -6.19
N ALA A 350 24.17 13.41 -7.37
CA ALA A 350 24.91 13.43 -8.62
C ALA A 350 26.04 14.48 -8.64
N LEU A 351 25.84 15.64 -7.99
CA LEU A 351 26.86 16.67 -7.85
C LEU A 351 27.91 16.28 -6.78
N PRO A 352 29.23 16.40 -7.06
CA PRO A 352 30.27 15.89 -6.17
C PRO A 352 30.46 16.73 -4.90
N TRP A 353 30.16 18.03 -4.92
CA TRP A 353 30.34 18.91 -3.75
C TRP A 353 29.27 18.71 -2.67
N THR A 354 28.03 18.43 -3.06
CA THR A 354 26.92 18.06 -2.16
C THR A 354 26.98 16.62 -1.65
N ARG A 355 27.89 15.78 -2.19
CA ARG A 355 28.11 14.36 -1.81
C ARG A 355 28.81 14.22 -0.45
N ASN A 356 28.15 14.71 0.59
CA ASN A 356 28.55 14.71 1.99
C ASN A 356 27.36 14.29 2.88
N ILE A 357 27.59 14.07 4.18
CA ILE A 357 26.56 13.53 5.09
C ILE A 357 25.32 14.45 5.13
N TRP A 358 25.51 15.78 5.18
CA TRP A 358 24.39 16.73 5.21
C TRP A 358 23.60 16.75 3.91
N GLY A 359 24.27 16.84 2.75
CA GLY A 359 23.58 16.85 1.45
C GLY A 359 22.76 15.58 1.20
N ILE A 360 23.28 14.42 1.62
CA ILE A 360 22.59 13.13 1.49
C ILE A 360 21.45 13.00 2.51
N VAL A 361 21.59 13.49 3.74
CA VAL A 361 20.50 13.55 4.72
C VAL A 361 19.38 14.50 4.26
N ILE A 362 19.72 15.67 3.71
CA ILE A 362 18.74 16.62 3.15
C ILE A 362 17.99 15.96 1.99
N ALA A 363 18.70 15.31 1.06
CA ALA A 363 18.10 14.53 -0.01
C ALA A 363 17.12 13.47 0.54
N SER A 364 17.49 12.71 1.58
CA SER A 364 16.61 11.70 2.18
C SER A 364 15.40 12.28 2.93
N VAL A 365 15.51 13.45 3.59
CA VAL A 365 14.34 14.14 4.19
C VAL A 365 13.34 14.51 3.09
N LEU A 366 13.83 15.08 2.00
CA LEU A 366 13.01 15.46 0.85
C LEU A 366 12.31 14.25 0.22
N VAL A 367 13.03 13.14 0.01
CA VAL A 367 12.43 11.89 -0.51
C VAL A 367 11.33 11.37 0.41
N VAL A 368 11.56 11.25 1.72
CA VAL A 368 10.54 10.68 2.64
C VAL A 368 9.26 11.53 2.67
N ILE A 369 9.39 12.87 2.71
CA ILE A 369 8.23 13.78 2.69
C ILE A 369 7.50 13.70 1.34
N ALA A 370 8.22 13.79 0.23
CA ALA A 370 7.62 13.79 -1.10
C ALA A 370 6.98 12.46 -1.50
N MET A 371 7.57 11.34 -1.07
CA MET A 371 6.99 10.02 -1.32
C MET A 371 5.69 9.81 -0.53
N TRP A 372 5.58 10.37 0.67
CA TRP A 372 4.29 10.44 1.38
C TRP A 372 3.28 11.33 0.61
N ILE A 373 3.69 12.51 0.17
CA ILE A 373 2.86 13.43 -0.65
C ILE A 373 2.32 12.71 -1.91
N LYS A 374 3.15 11.99 -2.67
CA LYS A 374 2.68 11.25 -3.86
C LYS A 374 1.71 10.13 -3.49
N ARG A 375 1.78 9.51 -2.31
CA ARG A 375 0.73 8.58 -1.85
C ARG A 375 -0.57 9.31 -1.54
N VAL A 376 -0.53 10.50 -0.93
CA VAL A 376 -1.73 11.31 -0.70
C VAL A 376 -2.40 11.71 -2.02
N ILE A 377 -1.65 12.28 -2.98
CA ILE A 377 -2.19 12.63 -4.32
C ILE A 377 -2.77 11.40 -5.02
N MET A 378 -1.99 10.30 -5.08
CA MET A 378 -2.37 9.04 -5.72
C MET A 378 -3.67 8.44 -5.17
N VAL A 379 -3.92 8.57 -3.86
CA VAL A 379 -5.09 7.96 -3.22
C VAL A 379 -6.28 8.93 -3.22
N VAL A 380 -6.09 10.20 -2.88
CA VAL A 380 -7.19 11.17 -2.71
C VAL A 380 -7.76 11.67 -4.03
N GLU A 381 -6.90 12.09 -4.98
CA GLU A 381 -7.35 12.69 -6.24
C GLU A 381 -8.15 11.67 -7.06
N THR A 382 -7.59 10.47 -7.20
CA THR A 382 -8.19 9.38 -7.95
C THR A 382 -9.37 8.72 -7.23
N SER A 383 -9.41 8.70 -5.89
CA SER A 383 -10.63 8.23 -5.21
C SER A 383 -11.78 9.22 -5.41
N GLY A 384 -11.52 10.53 -5.35
CA GLY A 384 -12.53 11.59 -5.46
C GLY A 384 -13.10 11.87 -6.86
N TYR A 385 -12.50 11.34 -7.94
CA TYR A 385 -13.02 11.49 -9.31
C TYR A 385 -14.27 10.64 -9.53
N ASP A 386 -15.43 11.28 -9.74
CA ASP A 386 -16.66 10.60 -10.12
C ASP A 386 -16.75 10.36 -11.63
N ARG A 387 -17.25 9.17 -12.00
CA ARG A 387 -17.41 8.70 -13.37
C ARG A 387 -18.81 8.91 -13.94
N LEU A 388 -19.80 9.24 -13.10
CA LEU A 388 -21.15 9.57 -13.57
C LEU A 388 -21.21 11.03 -14.02
N THR A 389 -20.65 11.95 -13.24
CA THR A 389 -20.54 13.37 -13.62
C THR A 389 -19.31 13.72 -14.46
N ASN A 390 -18.29 12.86 -14.48
CA ASN A 390 -16.93 13.17 -14.99
C ASN A 390 -16.35 14.44 -14.34
N SER A 391 -16.51 14.55 -13.02
CA SER A 391 -16.01 15.64 -12.21
C SER A 391 -15.42 15.13 -10.91
N PHE A 392 -14.58 15.94 -10.27
CA PHE A 392 -14.23 15.71 -8.87
C PHE A 392 -15.46 15.99 -7.99
N GLY A 393 -15.77 15.06 -7.08
CA GLY A 393 -16.82 15.25 -6.06
C GLY A 393 -16.33 16.09 -4.87
N ASP A 394 -17.07 16.05 -3.76
CA ASP A 394 -16.58 16.61 -2.49
C ASP A 394 -15.36 15.82 -2.01
N LEU A 395 -14.17 16.40 -2.12
CA LEU A 395 -12.90 15.72 -1.88
C LEU A 395 -12.60 15.56 -0.39
N PHE A 396 -11.76 14.57 -0.06
CA PHE A 396 -11.18 14.46 1.29
C PHE A 396 -10.55 15.79 1.73
N HIS A 397 -10.95 16.26 2.91
CA HIS A 397 -10.43 17.46 3.54
C HIS A 397 -9.70 17.10 4.84
N PHE A 398 -8.51 17.68 5.07
CA PHE A 398 -7.73 17.39 6.27
C PHE A 398 -8.45 17.92 7.53
N THR A 399 -8.70 17.03 8.50
CA THR A 399 -9.21 17.40 9.82
C THR A 399 -8.14 17.24 10.88
N TRP A 400 -8.37 17.80 12.08
CA TRP A 400 -7.47 17.58 13.21
C TRP A 400 -7.33 16.09 13.59
N VAL A 401 -8.37 15.27 13.31
CA VAL A 401 -8.37 13.83 13.60
C VAL A 401 -7.39 13.11 12.67
N SER A 402 -7.54 13.29 11.35
CA SER A 402 -6.65 12.66 10.37
C SER A 402 -5.21 13.12 10.53
N ILE A 403 -4.98 14.44 10.69
CA ILE A 403 -3.65 15.00 10.98
C ILE A 403 -3.04 14.38 12.25
N ALA A 404 -3.81 14.28 13.34
CA ALA A 404 -3.31 13.71 14.60
C ALA A 404 -2.95 12.22 14.47
N VAL A 405 -3.77 11.42 13.77
CA VAL A 405 -3.50 9.99 13.55
C VAL A 405 -2.25 9.79 12.67
N THR A 406 -2.13 10.51 11.55
CA THR A 406 -0.95 10.47 10.66
C THR A 406 0.34 10.88 11.39
N LEU A 407 0.34 12.04 12.06
CA LEU A 407 1.51 12.50 12.84
C LEU A 407 1.81 11.56 14.02
N GLY A 408 0.77 10.96 14.60
CA GLY A 408 0.87 9.90 15.60
C GLY A 408 1.68 8.70 15.12
N GLY A 409 1.36 8.18 13.94
CA GLY A 409 2.09 7.07 13.33
C GLY A 409 3.54 7.43 12.98
N MET A 410 3.77 8.62 12.43
CA MET A 410 5.13 9.11 12.16
C MET A 410 5.96 9.23 13.46
N ALA A 411 5.35 9.75 14.53
CA ALA A 411 5.96 9.80 15.87
C ALA A 411 6.16 8.40 16.48
N ALA A 412 5.24 7.47 16.23
CA ALA A 412 5.33 6.08 16.70
C ALA A 412 6.54 5.36 16.11
N ILE A 413 6.89 5.58 14.83
CA ILE A 413 8.10 5.00 14.22
C ILE A 413 9.35 5.44 15.00
N ALA A 414 9.50 6.74 15.26
CA ALA A 414 10.63 7.27 16.03
C ALA A 414 10.64 6.76 17.48
N LEU A 415 9.48 6.75 18.15
CA LEU A 415 9.32 6.29 19.53
C LEU A 415 9.65 4.80 19.67
N LEU A 416 9.11 3.96 18.79
CA LEU A 416 9.33 2.52 18.81
C LEU A 416 10.77 2.16 18.46
N LEU A 417 11.44 2.88 17.54
CA LEU A 417 12.89 2.70 17.32
C LEU A 417 13.72 3.10 18.54
N MET A 418 13.38 4.20 19.22
CA MET A 418 14.02 4.61 20.47
C MET A 418 13.81 3.60 21.61
N LEU A 419 12.68 2.91 21.64
CA LEU A 419 12.39 1.86 22.63
C LEU A 419 13.04 0.51 22.26
N LEU A 420 13.04 0.14 20.98
CA LEU A 420 13.67 -1.08 20.45
C LEU A 420 15.17 -1.09 20.78
N PHE A 421 15.91 -0.07 20.33
CA PHE A 421 17.35 0.03 20.60
C PHE A 421 17.69 0.46 22.04
N ARG A 422 16.69 0.65 22.92
CA ARG A 422 16.85 0.78 24.38
C ARG A 422 16.71 -0.56 25.12
N THR A 423 16.23 -1.59 24.42
CA THR A 423 16.06 -2.97 24.91
C THR A 423 16.99 -3.97 24.23
N LEU A 424 17.34 -3.74 22.97
CA LEU A 424 18.21 -4.57 22.13
C LEU A 424 19.44 -3.78 21.63
N PRO A 425 20.57 -4.43 21.29
CA PRO A 425 21.75 -3.76 20.75
C PRO A 425 21.47 -3.02 19.44
N LEU A 426 22.14 -1.88 19.24
CA LEU A 426 21.94 -1.02 18.07
C LEU A 426 22.85 -1.37 16.89
N LEU A 427 24.04 -1.91 17.18
CA LEU A 427 24.98 -2.46 16.19
C LEU A 427 24.80 -3.97 16.15
N SER A 428 25.16 -4.59 15.01
CA SER A 428 25.52 -6.01 15.02
C SER A 428 26.96 -6.10 15.51
N ILE A 429 27.20 -6.81 16.62
CA ILE A 429 28.55 -6.89 17.21
C ILE A 429 29.40 -7.82 16.36
N VAL A 430 28.84 -8.99 16.00
CA VAL A 430 29.57 -10.01 15.22
C VAL A 430 29.84 -9.56 13.78
N ASP A 431 28.87 -8.97 13.05
CA ASP A 431 29.13 -8.51 11.67
C ASP A 431 30.24 -7.42 11.62
N VAL A 432 30.37 -6.60 12.67
CA VAL A 432 31.38 -5.53 12.75
C VAL A 432 32.74 -6.08 13.21
N GLN A 433 32.78 -7.06 14.11
CA GLN A 433 34.01 -7.77 14.48
C GLN A 433 34.55 -8.60 13.30
N GLU A 434 33.71 -9.39 12.62
CA GLU A 434 34.13 -10.17 11.43
C GLU A 434 34.58 -9.25 10.26
N LEU A 435 34.03 -8.03 10.15
CA LEU A 435 34.55 -7.01 9.24
C LEU A 435 35.95 -6.52 9.66
N ALA A 436 36.13 -6.15 10.93
CA ALA A 436 37.42 -5.66 11.43
C ALA A 436 38.53 -6.72 11.31
N ASP A 437 38.25 -7.98 11.67
CA ASP A 437 39.16 -9.11 11.50
C ASP A 437 39.56 -9.29 10.02
N SER A 438 38.62 -9.07 9.09
CA SER A 438 38.86 -9.16 7.64
C SER A 438 39.65 -7.98 7.05
N GLU A 439 39.60 -6.79 7.67
CA GLU A 439 40.41 -5.63 7.28
C GLU A 439 41.79 -5.59 8.00
N ALA A 440 41.96 -6.35 9.09
CA ALA A 440 43.20 -6.42 9.88
C ALA A 440 44.12 -7.63 9.60
N GLY A 441 43.60 -8.69 8.98
CA GLY A 441 44.40 -9.86 8.60
C GLY A 441 45.50 -9.54 7.58
N PRO A 442 46.61 -10.32 7.53
CA PRO A 442 47.59 -10.18 6.47
C PRO A 442 46.96 -10.43 5.10
N ILE A 443 47.42 -9.71 4.07
CA ILE A 443 47.00 -9.94 2.68
C ILE A 443 47.68 -11.21 2.15
N GLU A 444 47.31 -12.36 2.69
CA GLU A 444 47.63 -13.65 2.10
C GLU A 444 46.92 -13.75 0.75
N ALA A 445 47.68 -13.96 -0.31
CA ALA A 445 47.17 -14.13 -1.67
C ALA A 445 46.52 -15.52 -1.88
N SER A 446 45.56 -15.87 -1.01
CA SER A 446 44.69 -17.05 -1.12
C SER A 446 43.63 -16.89 -2.23
N ALA A 447 44.06 -16.37 -3.37
CA ALA A 447 43.29 -16.26 -4.61
C ALA A 447 43.12 -17.63 -5.32
N THR A 448 42.95 -18.70 -4.53
CA THR A 448 42.47 -20.00 -4.98
C THR A 448 40.94 -19.95 -4.97
N PRO A 449 40.26 -19.77 -6.12
CA PRO A 449 38.80 -19.72 -6.14
C PRO A 449 38.24 -21.05 -5.65
N ALA A 450 37.54 -21.02 -4.52
CA ALA A 450 36.97 -22.20 -3.89
C ALA A 450 35.98 -22.86 -4.88
N ARG A 451 36.39 -23.99 -5.47
CA ARG A 451 35.65 -24.71 -6.52
C ARG A 451 34.49 -25.53 -5.93
N GLY A 452 33.67 -24.87 -5.11
CA GLY A 452 32.63 -25.45 -4.28
C GLY A 452 31.24 -25.27 -4.87
N SER A 453 30.76 -26.30 -5.57
CA SER A 453 29.35 -26.51 -5.95
C SER A 453 28.55 -25.29 -6.43
N HIS A 454 28.43 -25.13 -7.76
CA HIS A 454 27.28 -24.41 -8.32
C HIS A 454 25.98 -25.12 -7.90
N VAL A 455 25.29 -24.57 -6.91
CA VAL A 455 23.93 -25.03 -6.53
C VAL A 455 23.02 -24.82 -7.74
N ARG A 456 22.29 -25.88 -8.14
CA ARG A 456 21.33 -25.87 -9.26
C ARG A 456 20.06 -25.08 -8.94
N ALA A 457 20.21 -23.78 -8.64
CA ALA A 457 19.13 -22.86 -8.30
C ALA A 457 18.26 -22.42 -9.50
N ALA A 458 18.58 -22.87 -10.72
CA ALA A 458 17.83 -22.54 -11.94
C ALA A 458 16.57 -23.40 -12.18
N GLY A 459 16.40 -24.52 -11.45
CA GLY A 459 15.38 -25.53 -11.77
C GLY A 459 13.95 -25.25 -11.30
N VAL A 460 13.74 -24.32 -10.36
CA VAL A 460 12.43 -24.15 -9.68
C VAL A 460 11.70 -22.87 -10.12
N ALA A 461 12.41 -21.78 -10.40
CA ALA A 461 11.80 -20.53 -10.83
C ALA A 461 11.19 -20.60 -12.24
N GLY A 462 11.84 -21.31 -13.18
CA GLY A 462 11.38 -21.41 -14.57
C GLY A 462 10.12 -22.27 -14.76
N ALA A 463 9.88 -23.25 -13.89
CA ALA A 463 8.77 -24.19 -14.01
C ALA A 463 7.38 -23.54 -13.81
N VAL A 464 7.31 -22.47 -12.99
CA VAL A 464 6.04 -21.77 -12.69
C VAL A 464 5.58 -20.92 -13.88
N ILE A 465 6.50 -20.41 -14.69
CA ILE A 465 6.19 -19.51 -15.82
C ILE A 465 5.70 -20.30 -17.05
N LEU A 466 6.27 -21.49 -17.30
CA LEU A 466 5.95 -22.28 -18.50
C LEU A 466 4.58 -22.99 -18.45
N LEU A 467 3.99 -23.19 -17.27
CA LEU A 467 2.65 -23.79 -17.14
C LEU A 467 1.49 -22.82 -17.42
N ALA A 468 1.74 -21.51 -17.54
CA ALA A 468 0.73 -20.52 -17.87
C ALA A 468 0.43 -20.40 -19.39
N ALA A 469 1.24 -21.03 -20.25
CA ALA A 469 1.25 -20.78 -21.69
C ALA A 469 0.40 -21.76 -22.53
N ALA A 470 -0.23 -22.77 -21.92
CA ALA A 470 -0.87 -23.85 -22.66
C ALA A 470 -2.18 -24.36 -22.00
N PHE A 471 -3.29 -23.66 -22.21
CA PHE A 471 -4.64 -24.24 -22.34
C PHE A 471 -5.63 -23.20 -22.89
N GLY A 472 -6.05 -23.35 -24.15
CA GLY A 472 -7.09 -22.50 -24.75
C GLY A 472 -7.64 -23.08 -26.06
N ALA A 473 -8.89 -23.57 -26.02
CA ALA A 473 -9.67 -23.96 -27.20
C ALA A 473 -11.17 -24.20 -26.85
N ILE A 474 -12.07 -23.46 -27.53
CA ILE A 474 -13.48 -23.85 -27.87
C ILE A 474 -14.49 -23.91 -26.68
N GLY A 475 -15.78 -23.54 -26.76
CA GLY A 475 -16.66 -23.14 -27.89
C GLY A 475 -17.85 -22.22 -27.47
N VAL A 476 -18.97 -22.18 -28.22
CA VAL A 476 -19.94 -21.04 -28.28
C VAL A 476 -21.45 -21.47 -28.29
N THR A 477 -22.40 -20.53 -28.05
CA THR A 477 -23.91 -20.55 -28.18
C THR A 477 -24.75 -21.03 -26.96
N SER A 478 -26.02 -20.65 -26.67
CA SER A 478 -27.01 -19.63 -27.16
C SER A 478 -28.07 -19.28 -26.05
N ALA A 479 -29.21 -18.58 -26.35
CA ALA A 479 -30.24 -18.12 -25.36
C ALA A 479 -31.67 -17.87 -25.96
N GLN A 480 -32.63 -17.34 -25.16
CA GLN A 480 -34.01 -16.79 -25.42
C GLN A 480 -35.27 -17.68 -25.07
N PRO A 481 -36.55 -17.17 -25.03
CA PRO A 481 -37.14 -15.96 -24.38
C PRO A 481 -38.51 -16.20 -23.62
N ALA A 482 -39.45 -15.22 -23.54
CA ALA A 482 -40.65 -15.17 -22.64
C ALA A 482 -41.94 -14.49 -23.24
N ARG A 483 -43.05 -14.29 -22.46
CA ARG A 483 -44.25 -13.37 -22.58
C ARG A 483 -45.40 -13.82 -21.60
N ALA A 484 -46.55 -13.17 -21.29
CA ALA A 484 -47.11 -11.79 -21.36
C ALA A 484 -48.50 -11.66 -20.61
N ALA A 485 -48.97 -10.42 -20.36
CA ALA A 485 -50.35 -9.88 -20.22
C ALA A 485 -51.28 -10.22 -19.01
N VAL A 486 -52.35 -9.47 -18.62
CA VAL A 486 -53.21 -8.40 -19.25
C VAL A 486 -53.82 -7.38 -18.22
N ALA A 487 -53.84 -6.06 -18.55
CA ALA A 487 -54.78 -4.89 -18.27
C ALA A 487 -55.74 -4.76 -17.02
N THR A 488 -56.55 -3.70 -16.74
CA THR A 488 -56.99 -2.45 -17.46
C THR A 488 -57.56 -1.32 -16.54
N GLU A 489 -57.45 -0.03 -16.98
CA GLU A 489 -58.37 1.18 -16.80
C GLU A 489 -58.90 1.69 -15.42
N SER A 490 -59.42 2.94 -15.26
CA SER A 490 -59.08 4.31 -15.76
C SER A 490 -59.97 5.40 -15.08
N LEU A 491 -59.51 6.68 -14.99
CA LEU A 491 -60.31 7.91 -14.71
C LEU A 491 -59.49 9.19 -15.10
N PRO A 492 -60.08 10.39 -15.28
CA PRO A 492 -59.59 11.41 -16.23
C PRO A 492 -58.38 12.27 -15.80
N ILE A 493 -57.61 12.86 -16.73
CA ILE A 493 -56.77 12.29 -17.81
C ILE A 493 -55.96 13.44 -18.45
N VAL A 494 -54.63 13.38 -18.39
CA VAL A 494 -53.80 13.78 -19.55
C VAL A 494 -53.69 12.51 -20.38
N THR A 495 -54.08 12.52 -21.65
CA THR A 495 -54.16 11.26 -22.42
C THR A 495 -52.77 10.85 -22.85
N VAL A 496 -52.08 10.13 -21.95
CA VAL A 496 -50.78 9.54 -22.24
C VAL A 496 -51.02 8.26 -23.02
N THR A 497 -50.90 8.31 -24.34
CA THR A 497 -50.88 7.12 -25.19
C THR A 497 -49.45 6.64 -25.34
N ALA A 498 -49.16 5.46 -24.78
CA ALA A 498 -47.90 4.76 -25.03
C ALA A 498 -48.12 3.73 -26.15
N VAL A 499 -47.28 3.78 -27.19
CA VAL A 499 -47.28 2.81 -28.30
C VAL A 499 -45.90 2.18 -28.37
N GLU A 500 -45.85 0.87 -28.15
CA GLU A 500 -44.65 0.04 -28.33
C GLU A 500 -44.41 -0.18 -29.83
N ALA A 501 -43.23 0.19 -30.31
CA ALA A 501 -42.81 0.06 -31.71
C ALA A 501 -41.54 -0.83 -31.80
N GLY A 502 -41.64 -2.05 -31.26
CA GLY A 502 -40.49 -2.89 -30.97
C GLY A 502 -39.74 -2.36 -29.73
N PRO A 503 -38.39 -2.32 -29.73
CA PRO A 503 -37.60 -1.91 -28.56
C PRO A 503 -37.63 -0.39 -28.25
N LEU A 504 -38.54 0.35 -28.90
CA LEU A 504 -38.74 1.79 -28.74
C LEU A 504 -40.20 2.07 -28.41
N ASN A 505 -40.43 2.55 -27.19
CA ASN A 505 -41.74 2.92 -26.68
C ASN A 505 -41.95 4.42 -26.86
N THR A 506 -42.93 4.81 -27.67
CA THR A 506 -43.28 6.22 -27.87
C THR A 506 -44.44 6.59 -26.97
N VAL A 507 -44.17 7.51 -26.04
CA VAL A 507 -45.11 8.01 -25.02
C VAL A 507 -45.56 9.39 -25.45
N THR A 508 -46.83 9.54 -25.81
CA THR A 508 -47.44 10.82 -26.23
C THR A 508 -48.43 11.29 -25.19
N ALA A 509 -48.16 12.41 -24.52
CA ALA A 509 -49.11 13.08 -23.64
C ALA A 509 -49.94 14.11 -24.44
N MET A 510 -51.25 13.88 -24.51
CA MET A 510 -52.22 14.89 -24.95
C MET A 510 -52.67 15.74 -23.76
N VAL A 511 -52.32 17.02 -23.76
CA VAL A 511 -52.85 18.00 -22.80
C VAL A 511 -54.07 18.68 -23.41
N THR A 512 -55.24 18.33 -22.88
CA THR A 512 -56.52 18.97 -23.21
C THR A 512 -57.18 19.56 -21.97
N LEU A 513 -57.93 20.64 -22.17
CA LEU A 513 -58.79 21.27 -21.15
C LEU A 513 -60.18 21.42 -21.75
N ASP A 514 -61.21 20.89 -21.08
CA ASP A 514 -62.60 20.85 -21.55
C ASP A 514 -62.77 20.33 -23.01
N GLY A 515 -61.87 19.45 -23.45
CA GLY A 515 -61.85 18.85 -24.79
C GLY A 515 -61.03 19.63 -25.84
N LEU A 516 -60.45 20.78 -25.49
CA LEU A 516 -59.64 21.60 -26.40
C LEU A 516 -58.12 21.41 -26.15
N PRO A 517 -57.26 21.39 -27.18
CA PRO A 517 -55.82 21.19 -27.04
C PRO A 517 -55.09 22.44 -26.52
N VAL A 518 -53.99 22.24 -25.78
CA VAL A 518 -53.17 23.34 -25.22
C VAL A 518 -51.73 23.26 -25.73
N GLU A 519 -51.28 24.26 -26.50
CA GLU A 519 -49.93 24.37 -27.06
C GLU A 519 -48.93 25.03 -26.09
N GLY A 520 -47.64 24.71 -26.22
CA GLY A 520 -46.53 25.37 -25.52
C GLY A 520 -46.27 24.91 -24.08
N VAL A 521 -47.06 23.98 -23.56
CA VAL A 521 -46.98 23.48 -22.18
C VAL A 521 -45.86 22.46 -22.05
N LEU A 522 -44.89 22.70 -21.16
CA LEU A 522 -43.82 21.73 -20.88
C LEU A 522 -44.36 20.55 -20.07
N VAL A 523 -44.33 19.35 -20.67
CA VAL A 523 -44.72 18.09 -20.03
C VAL A 523 -43.45 17.31 -19.66
N ASN A 524 -43.37 16.86 -18.41
CA ASN A 524 -42.29 16.01 -17.89
C ASN A 524 -42.80 14.56 -17.78
N PHE A 525 -41.98 13.60 -18.18
CA PHE A 525 -42.35 12.18 -18.25
C PHE A 525 -41.50 11.35 -17.30
N TYR A 526 -42.14 10.44 -16.56
CA TYR A 526 -41.49 9.56 -15.59
C TYR A 526 -42.01 8.12 -15.70
N GLU A 527 -41.14 7.13 -15.55
CA GLU A 527 -41.53 5.74 -15.27
C GLU A 527 -41.60 5.53 -13.75
N SER A 528 -42.67 4.91 -13.27
CA SER A 528 -42.80 4.56 -11.85
C SER A 528 -42.14 3.21 -11.56
N THR A 529 -41.28 3.14 -10.53
CA THR A 529 -40.49 1.93 -10.22
C THR A 529 -40.59 1.51 -8.76
N THR A 530 -40.68 0.20 -8.51
CA THR A 530 -40.66 -0.38 -7.16
C THR A 530 -39.25 -0.55 -6.57
N MET A 531 -38.20 -0.13 -7.29
CA MET A 531 -36.80 -0.27 -6.87
C MET A 531 -36.32 0.79 -5.86
N PHE A 532 -37.07 1.87 -5.66
CA PHE A 532 -36.74 2.95 -4.73
C PHE A 532 -37.80 3.13 -3.64
N ALA A 533 -37.47 3.89 -2.61
CA ALA A 533 -38.36 4.12 -1.47
C ALA A 533 -39.64 4.89 -1.88
N PRO A 534 -40.78 4.70 -1.18
CA PRO A 534 -42.00 5.47 -1.43
C PRO A 534 -41.74 6.98 -1.27
N GLY A 535 -41.76 7.71 -2.39
CA GLY A 535 -41.36 9.12 -2.49
C GLY A 535 -40.43 9.35 -3.69
N ASP A 536 -39.37 8.54 -3.80
CA ASP A 536 -38.34 8.62 -4.85
C ASP A 536 -38.55 7.58 -5.98
N ASN A 537 -39.78 7.07 -6.11
CA ASN A 537 -40.15 5.96 -7.00
C ASN A 537 -40.34 6.36 -8.48
N GLN A 538 -39.65 7.42 -8.93
CA GLN A 538 -39.88 8.11 -10.21
C GLN A 538 -38.57 8.20 -11.01
N VAL A 539 -38.47 7.47 -12.12
CA VAL A 539 -37.33 7.57 -13.05
C VAL A 539 -37.68 8.58 -14.15
N PRO A 540 -36.94 9.70 -14.31
CA PRO A 540 -37.22 10.66 -15.39
C PRO A 540 -36.88 10.05 -16.76
N LEU A 541 -37.82 10.14 -17.70
CA LEU A 541 -37.67 9.69 -19.09
C LEU A 541 -37.33 10.83 -20.05
N GLY A 542 -37.72 12.07 -19.70
CA GLY A 542 -37.49 13.27 -20.49
C GLY A 542 -38.56 14.33 -20.26
N ALA A 543 -38.47 15.43 -21.00
CA ALA A 543 -39.48 16.48 -21.02
C ALA A 543 -39.63 17.06 -22.44
N MET A 544 -40.83 17.45 -22.82
CA MET A 544 -41.11 18.08 -24.11
C MET A 544 -42.32 19.01 -24.02
N SER A 545 -42.29 20.13 -24.76
CA SER A 545 -43.43 21.04 -24.86
C SER A 545 -44.50 20.52 -25.82
N THR A 546 -45.76 20.80 -25.54
CA THR A 546 -46.88 20.47 -26.44
C THR A 546 -46.83 21.31 -27.72
N ASN A 547 -47.18 20.68 -28.84
CA ASN A 547 -47.34 21.31 -30.14
C ASN A 547 -48.74 21.93 -30.33
N ALA A 548 -49.01 22.50 -31.52
CA ALA A 548 -50.29 23.08 -31.93
C ALA A 548 -51.51 22.11 -31.89
N THR A 549 -51.31 20.81 -31.67
CA THR A 549 -52.38 19.83 -31.45
C THR A 549 -52.53 19.41 -29.99
N GLY A 550 -51.80 20.05 -29.06
CA GLY A 550 -51.79 19.72 -27.64
C GLY A 550 -50.96 18.47 -27.28
N ALA A 551 -50.13 17.99 -28.21
CA ALA A 551 -49.36 16.75 -28.06
C ALA A 551 -47.89 17.04 -27.72
N ALA A 552 -47.39 16.41 -26.65
CA ALA A 552 -45.96 16.28 -26.36
C ALA A 552 -45.59 14.79 -26.42
N ALA A 553 -44.51 14.42 -27.12
CA ALA A 553 -44.14 13.03 -27.30
C ALA A 553 -42.64 12.77 -27.07
N ILE A 554 -42.32 11.71 -26.35
CA ILE A 554 -40.94 11.21 -26.20
C ILE A 554 -40.87 9.74 -26.62
N THR A 555 -39.69 9.28 -27.04
CA THR A 555 -39.43 7.88 -27.33
C THR A 555 -38.32 7.38 -26.40
N TYR A 556 -38.52 6.24 -25.75
CA TYR A 556 -37.57 5.65 -24.82
C TYR A 556 -37.54 4.12 -24.93
N THR A 557 -36.43 3.50 -24.52
CA THR A 557 -36.33 2.03 -24.43
C THR A 557 -36.53 1.61 -22.98
N ALA A 558 -37.48 0.71 -22.74
CA ALA A 558 -37.78 0.21 -21.41
C ALA A 558 -36.76 -0.85 -20.98
N ALA A 559 -36.34 -0.81 -19.72
CA ALA A 559 -35.28 -1.68 -19.20
C ALA A 559 -35.76 -3.08 -18.76
N VAL A 560 -37.06 -3.23 -18.45
CA VAL A 560 -37.69 -4.48 -17.97
C VAL A 560 -39.12 -4.59 -18.55
N THR A 561 -39.55 -5.79 -18.93
CA THR A 561 -40.89 -6.07 -19.48
C THR A 561 -42.02 -5.98 -18.43
N GLY A 562 -43.26 -6.15 -18.88
CA GLY A 562 -44.47 -6.16 -18.04
C GLY A 562 -45.13 -4.79 -17.93
N PRO A 563 -46.10 -4.62 -17.02
CA PRO A 563 -46.85 -3.38 -16.87
C PRO A 563 -45.93 -2.23 -16.41
N ARG A 564 -46.03 -1.09 -17.09
CA ARG A 564 -45.30 0.15 -16.80
C ARG A 564 -46.27 1.30 -16.56
N THR A 565 -46.32 1.81 -15.33
CA THR A 565 -47.07 3.02 -14.99
C THR A 565 -46.26 4.26 -15.37
N ILE A 566 -46.52 4.80 -16.55
CA ILE A 566 -45.89 6.04 -17.03
C ILE A 566 -46.71 7.24 -16.55
N LYS A 567 -46.02 8.23 -15.99
CA LYS A 567 -46.60 9.44 -15.42
C LYS A 567 -46.13 10.65 -16.23
N ALA A 568 -47.05 11.29 -16.94
CA ALA A 568 -46.83 12.63 -17.48
C ALA A 568 -47.30 13.66 -16.45
N THR A 569 -46.49 14.68 -16.20
CA THR A 569 -46.85 15.81 -15.33
C THR A 569 -46.63 17.14 -16.04
N TYR A 570 -47.59 18.05 -15.87
CA TYR A 570 -47.41 19.45 -16.24
C TYR A 570 -47.95 20.35 -15.13
N PHE A 571 -47.41 21.56 -15.04
CA PHE A 571 -47.83 22.54 -14.03
C PHE A 571 -48.69 23.60 -14.73
N PRO A 572 -50.03 23.64 -14.52
CA PRO A 572 -50.90 24.65 -15.13
C PRO A 572 -50.61 26.06 -14.59
N VAL A 573 -50.01 26.15 -13.39
CA VAL A 573 -49.54 27.39 -12.76
C VAL A 573 -48.18 27.11 -12.13
N VAL A 574 -47.25 28.06 -12.23
CA VAL A 574 -45.83 27.94 -11.81
C VAL A 574 -45.63 27.57 -10.32
N LEU A 575 -46.66 27.75 -9.49
CA LEU A 575 -46.66 27.45 -8.04
C LEU A 575 -47.90 26.63 -7.60
N GLY A 576 -48.54 25.89 -8.52
CA GLY A 576 -49.67 25.02 -8.22
C GLY A 576 -49.28 23.53 -8.17
N ASP A 577 -50.20 22.68 -7.71
CA ASP A 577 -50.04 21.23 -7.81
C ASP A 577 -49.97 20.78 -9.29
N PRO A 578 -49.12 19.80 -9.63
CA PRO A 578 -49.01 19.31 -11.00
C PRO A 578 -50.27 18.55 -11.41
N VAL A 579 -50.78 18.83 -12.60
CA VAL A 579 -51.77 17.97 -13.25
C VAL A 579 -51.04 16.73 -13.77
N VAL A 580 -51.51 15.57 -13.34
CA VAL A 580 -50.91 14.26 -13.62
C VAL A 580 -51.84 13.47 -14.53
N GLY A 581 -51.31 12.93 -15.63
CA GLY A 581 -51.91 11.77 -16.28
C GLY A 581 -50.99 10.58 -16.14
N THR A 582 -51.54 9.46 -15.69
CA THR A 582 -50.86 8.16 -15.74
C THR A 582 -51.47 7.29 -16.83
N THR A 583 -50.63 6.56 -17.54
CA THR A 583 -51.04 5.45 -18.39
C THR A 583 -50.32 4.20 -17.95
N GLU A 584 -50.99 3.06 -18.07
CA GLU A 584 -50.37 1.75 -17.90
C GLU A 584 -50.34 1.08 -19.25
N PHE A 585 -49.13 0.74 -19.70
CA PHE A 585 -48.94 -0.04 -20.92
C PHE A 585 -48.04 -1.24 -20.61
N GLU A 586 -48.25 -2.32 -21.34
CA GLU A 586 -47.40 -3.50 -21.21
C GLU A 586 -46.22 -3.38 -22.16
N VAL A 587 -45.01 -3.35 -21.61
CA VAL A 587 -43.78 -3.54 -22.39
C VAL A 587 -43.62 -5.02 -22.67
N THR A 588 -43.79 -5.41 -23.93
CA THR A 588 -43.58 -6.78 -24.39
C THR A 588 -42.16 -7.01 -24.90
N GLU A 589 -41.43 -5.95 -25.28
CA GLU A 589 -40.00 -5.98 -25.65
C GLU A 589 -39.18 -4.95 -24.87
N ALA A 590 -38.36 -5.43 -23.93
CA ALA A 590 -37.48 -4.59 -23.11
C ALA A 590 -36.00 -4.90 -23.37
N VAL A 591 -35.17 -3.86 -23.37
CA VAL A 591 -33.71 -3.98 -23.52
C VAL A 591 -33.05 -3.58 -22.21
N SER A 592 -32.58 -4.59 -21.47
CA SER A 592 -31.82 -4.35 -20.23
C SER A 592 -30.51 -3.64 -20.53
N LEU A 593 -30.40 -2.37 -20.12
CA LEU A 593 -29.14 -1.62 -20.10
C LEU A 593 -28.06 -2.33 -19.28
N TYR A 594 -28.48 -3.11 -18.27
CA TYR A 594 -27.61 -4.07 -17.60
C TYR A 594 -27.45 -5.32 -18.49
N SER A 595 -26.41 -5.30 -19.33
CA SER A 595 -25.82 -6.55 -19.82
C SER A 595 -25.09 -7.22 -18.65
N PRO A 596 -25.49 -8.42 -18.19
CA PRO A 596 -24.79 -9.10 -17.12
C PRO A 596 -23.35 -9.38 -17.56
N THR A 597 -22.38 -8.97 -16.73
CA THR A 597 -20.95 -9.15 -17.01
C THR A 597 -20.69 -10.60 -17.43
N PRO A 598 -20.05 -10.86 -18.59
CA PRO A 598 -19.77 -12.21 -19.05
C PRO A 598 -19.11 -13.05 -17.95
N PRO A 599 -19.48 -14.33 -17.79
CA PRO A 599 -18.91 -15.18 -16.74
C PRO A 599 -17.39 -15.17 -16.87
N ARG A 600 -16.70 -14.70 -15.83
CA ARG A 600 -15.26 -14.44 -15.87
C ARG A 600 -14.55 -15.72 -16.33
N LEU A 601 -13.92 -15.66 -17.51
CA LEU A 601 -13.30 -16.82 -18.19
C LEU A 601 -12.27 -17.58 -17.33
N LEU A 602 -11.75 -16.92 -16.28
CA LEU A 602 -10.77 -17.45 -15.33
C LEU A 602 -11.29 -17.52 -13.89
N ALA A 603 -12.62 -17.56 -13.65
CA ALA A 603 -13.19 -17.60 -12.30
C ALA A 603 -12.71 -18.81 -11.47
N THR A 604 -12.72 -20.01 -12.06
CA THR A 604 -12.22 -21.25 -11.46
C THR A 604 -10.69 -21.26 -11.38
N ALA A 605 -10.01 -20.76 -12.43
CA ALA A 605 -8.55 -20.60 -12.43
C ALA A 605 -8.07 -19.66 -11.30
N GLY A 606 -8.85 -18.63 -10.95
CA GLY A 606 -8.60 -17.75 -9.81
C GLY A 606 -8.65 -18.47 -8.46
N GLN A 607 -9.54 -19.45 -8.29
CA GLN A 607 -9.57 -20.29 -7.09
C GLN A 607 -8.33 -21.20 -7.01
N THR A 608 -7.96 -21.85 -8.11
CA THR A 608 -6.74 -22.67 -8.19
C THR A 608 -5.49 -21.84 -7.93
N LEU A 609 -5.39 -20.65 -8.53
CA LEU A 609 -4.28 -19.71 -8.32
C LEU A 609 -4.19 -19.26 -6.86
N ALA A 610 -5.32 -18.91 -6.23
CA ALA A 610 -5.35 -18.56 -4.81
C ALA A 610 -4.85 -19.72 -3.94
N LEU A 611 -5.30 -20.96 -4.19
CA LEU A 611 -4.81 -22.16 -3.48
C LEU A 611 -3.30 -22.38 -3.68
N THR A 612 -2.77 -22.17 -4.89
CA THR A 612 -1.33 -22.23 -5.15
C THR A 612 -0.56 -21.14 -4.38
N LEU A 613 -1.06 -19.91 -4.35
CA LEU A 613 -0.46 -18.79 -3.60
C LEU A 613 -0.47 -19.05 -2.09
N PHE A 614 -1.56 -19.59 -1.53
CA PHE A 614 -1.60 -20.07 -0.15
C PHE A 614 -0.55 -21.16 0.11
N GLY A 615 -0.36 -22.09 -0.82
CA GLY A 615 0.70 -23.11 -0.74
C GLY A 615 2.10 -22.50 -0.68
N VAL A 616 2.39 -21.50 -1.51
CA VAL A 616 3.67 -20.75 -1.48
C VAL A 616 3.85 -20.02 -0.15
N VAL A 617 2.81 -19.36 0.37
CA VAL A 617 2.85 -18.69 1.68
C VAL A 617 3.12 -19.69 2.81
N ALA A 618 2.43 -20.84 2.82
CA ALA A 618 2.66 -21.90 3.80
C ALA A 618 4.11 -22.44 3.74
N ILE A 619 4.66 -22.64 2.53
CA ILE A 619 6.06 -23.01 2.32
C ILE A 619 7.02 -21.94 2.88
N VAL A 620 6.74 -20.64 2.68
CA VAL A 620 7.53 -19.54 3.27
C VAL A 620 7.52 -19.61 4.80
N PHE A 621 6.35 -19.75 5.44
CA PHE A 621 6.26 -19.93 6.90
C PHE A 621 7.04 -21.16 7.37
N ILE A 622 6.93 -22.30 6.68
CA ILE A 622 7.68 -23.54 6.99
C ILE A 622 9.20 -23.31 6.89
N ILE A 623 9.69 -22.64 5.85
CA ILE A 623 11.14 -22.36 5.67
C ILE A 623 11.67 -21.44 6.79
N LEU A 624 10.92 -20.39 7.14
CA LEU A 624 11.27 -19.44 8.21
C LEU A 624 11.31 -20.15 9.58
N ILE A 625 10.26 -20.90 9.92
CA ILE A 625 10.20 -21.69 11.16
C ILE A 625 11.31 -22.74 11.19
N ALA A 626 11.59 -23.42 10.07
CA ALA A 626 12.67 -24.39 9.96
C ALA A 626 14.04 -23.77 10.22
N GLN A 627 14.32 -22.54 9.75
CA GLN A 627 15.58 -21.84 10.05
C GLN A 627 15.71 -21.50 11.53
N VAL A 628 14.66 -20.98 12.17
CA VAL A 628 14.65 -20.71 13.62
C VAL A 628 14.86 -22.01 14.41
N VAL A 629 14.17 -23.09 14.05
CA VAL A 629 14.33 -24.41 14.69
C VAL A 629 15.72 -24.99 14.45
N ARG A 630 16.33 -24.79 13.27
CA ARG A 630 17.69 -25.25 12.94
C ARG A 630 18.73 -24.56 13.83
N VAL A 631 18.69 -23.23 13.94
CA VAL A 631 19.58 -22.46 14.82
C VAL A 631 19.36 -22.82 16.29
N ARG A 632 18.09 -23.00 16.73
CA ARG A 632 17.78 -23.40 18.10
C ARG A 632 18.20 -24.84 18.42
N ARG A 633 18.23 -25.74 17.45
CA ARG A 633 18.78 -27.11 17.58
C ARG A 633 20.30 -27.12 17.69
N SER A 634 21.03 -26.28 16.95
CA SER A 634 22.48 -26.12 17.16
C SER A 634 22.85 -25.48 18.50
N CYS A 635 21.88 -24.85 19.19
CA CYS A 635 21.99 -24.38 20.57
C CYS A 635 21.44 -25.38 21.61
N GLY A 636 21.06 -26.60 21.21
CA GLY A 636 20.68 -27.66 22.14
C GLY A 636 21.89 -28.24 22.87
N PRO A 637 21.69 -28.91 24.02
CA PRO A 637 22.75 -29.76 24.56
C PRO A 637 23.13 -30.80 23.51
N ALA A 638 24.42 -30.97 23.26
CA ALA A 638 24.91 -31.95 22.30
C ALA A 638 24.34 -33.33 22.65
N ARG A 639 23.67 -33.98 21.69
CA ARG A 639 23.34 -35.40 21.82
C ARG A 639 24.68 -36.14 21.92
N ARG A 640 24.97 -36.68 23.10
CA ARG A 640 26.06 -37.65 23.27
C ARG A 640 25.73 -38.83 22.37
N ALA A 641 26.56 -39.03 21.35
CA ALA A 641 26.59 -40.20 20.49
C ALA A 641 27.70 -41.12 21.00
#